data_AF-A0A374UWN8-F1
#
_entry.id   AF-A0A374UWN8-F1
#
_cell.length_a   1.000
_cell.length_b   1.000
_cell.length_c   1.000
_cell.angle_alpha   90.00
_cell.angle_beta   90.00
_cell.angle_gamma   90.00
#
_symmetry.space_group_name_H-M   'P 1'
#
loop_
_entity.id
_entity.type
_entity.pdbx_description
1 polymer ?
#
loop_
_entity_poly.entity_id
_entity_poly.type
_entity_poly.pdbx_seq_one_letter_code
_entity_poly.pdbx_strand_id
1 'polypeptide(L)'
;MKHVSLYLQLTLIILLSFGVTANGYTRNKTTEIASDFDKIGWKVGIQSYTFTRYSLFDAIDAAADLGLKYVEATIWQTIERGKEERFNPWQISEETKQKIKNKCKEKGVTLTSFYCRPSKEDAENGQTEKLFQFCKEWKMALTTDPVRIASGPGSMDFYDKLCQKYGVYMFLTNHPKAHGSPYWNPEDVLADCKDRSKYIGASVDVGHFMRDGTNVYEVVKRYTDAGRMYHFHFRDVDRCDKNGKDVTLGEGAAQIKELLTYLNRKGATPIIVFEYERDQDEPLKYITPGVVYLRQLSKELLKNKQADNNNKPIKLWARNASTKGGLNICDKDKDTLATIHGWNNTEQQISWKTFLKKGNYTVCLKYSEPYQGSAITVTAGQQQFATLIQPTAGWNEYHEKNLGVIRVPTTGETNISLQGIQLSLVKDEKGKLVHKEALPDIQYLSLIPTKEKSVSSPINILQEFKGKPIFNGKTFKGWTGNNGKESMKWFRIEEDAIIGGNTEMEIPQNEFLRSDREYGNFELRLKFKINCADDSYNAGIQFRSQPQTEKGKEHEMIGYQADIISWKKGALYDEQRRWDFLGNPLAKNPTYNAREWNSYIIRCEGPRVRIWLNGIQTLDYFEPFVDTPHPDVQIGRIPQIGYIALQIHEGKACEALYKDITIEEL
;
A
#
# COMPACT_ATOMS: atom_id res chain seq x y z
N MET A 1 -43.08 32.44 30.55
CA MET A 1 -43.60 31.15 30.02
C MET A 1 -43.48 31.21 28.50
N LYS A 2 -42.80 30.32 27.76
CA LYS A 2 -41.88 29.20 28.04
C LYS A 2 -40.71 29.36 27.02
N HIS A 3 -39.42 29.08 27.30
CA HIS A 3 -38.74 27.77 27.18
C HIS A 3 -39.23 26.91 26.00
N VAL A 4 -38.40 26.28 25.16
CA VAL A 4 -36.91 26.23 24.93
C VAL A 4 -36.74 25.59 23.50
N SER A 5 -35.64 25.49 22.74
CA SER A 5 -34.15 25.43 22.81
C SER A 5 -33.60 25.71 21.37
N LEU A 6 -32.31 25.71 20.96
CA LEU A 6 -30.96 25.73 21.54
C LEU A 6 -29.97 25.92 20.36
N TYR A 7 -28.93 26.77 20.45
CA TYR A 7 -27.60 26.63 19.78
C TYR A 7 -26.70 27.83 20.10
N LEU A 8 -25.60 27.65 20.84
CA LEU A 8 -24.65 28.74 21.14
C LEU A 8 -23.27 28.22 21.57
N GLN A 9 -22.24 28.36 20.70
CA GLN A 9 -20.79 28.48 21.03
C GLN A 9 -19.95 28.44 19.74
N LEU A 10 -19.68 29.60 19.11
CA LEU A 10 -18.64 29.74 18.06
C LEU A 10 -18.37 31.22 17.65
N THR A 11 -17.63 32.00 18.45
CA THR A 11 -16.94 33.25 17.99
C THR A 11 -16.03 33.87 19.06
N LEU A 12 -15.08 34.72 18.61
CA LEU A 12 -14.23 35.67 19.38
C LEU A 12 -13.19 35.01 20.33
N ILE A 13 -11.95 35.49 20.46
CA ILE A 13 -11.39 36.85 20.34
C ILE A 13 -10.03 36.84 19.60
N ILE A 14 -9.71 37.90 18.83
CA ILE A 14 -8.36 38.25 18.36
C ILE A 14 -8.14 39.77 18.56
N LEU A 15 -6.91 40.15 18.97
CA LEU A 15 -6.27 41.49 19.00
C LEU A 15 -6.90 42.67 19.78
N LEU A 16 -6.16 43.15 20.79
CA LEU A 16 -5.75 44.55 21.07
C LEU A 16 -4.91 44.52 22.38
N SER A 17 -3.57 44.62 22.44
CA SER A 17 -2.60 45.66 22.02
C SER A 17 -1.99 46.40 23.23
N PHE A 18 -0.66 46.37 23.33
CA PHE A 18 0.26 47.26 24.07
C PHE A 18 0.00 47.73 25.52
N GLY A 19 0.94 47.35 26.40
CA GLY A 19 1.34 48.11 27.58
C GLY A 19 2.82 47.84 27.89
N VAL A 20 3.65 48.88 28.04
CA VAL A 20 5.11 48.74 28.25
C VAL A 20 5.51 49.28 29.62
N THR A 21 5.98 48.39 30.50
CA THR A 21 6.81 48.70 31.67
C THR A 21 7.80 47.56 31.91
N ALA A 22 8.91 47.85 32.60
CA ALA A 22 10.05 46.94 32.75
C ALA A 22 9.86 45.88 33.87
N ASN A 23 10.74 44.87 33.86
CA ASN A 23 10.84 43.77 34.82
C ASN A 23 9.58 42.89 34.97
N GLY A 24 9.46 41.90 34.08
CA GLY A 24 8.52 40.81 34.23
C GLY A 24 8.85 39.62 33.34
N TYR A 25 9.71 38.70 33.79
CA TYR A 25 9.78 37.35 33.22
C TYR A 25 8.47 36.63 33.60
N THR A 26 7.43 36.80 32.80
CA THR A 26 6.11 36.17 32.99
C THR A 26 6.23 34.68 32.69
N ARG A 27 6.71 33.96 33.71
CA ARG A 27 6.90 32.51 33.76
C ARG A 27 5.60 31.78 33.38
N ASN A 28 5.43 31.52 32.10
CA ASN A 28 4.32 30.75 31.59
C ASN A 28 4.29 29.39 32.30
N LYS A 29 3.09 28.96 32.70
CA LYS A 29 2.93 27.73 33.49
C LYS A 29 3.57 26.55 32.74
N THR A 30 4.30 25.72 33.49
CA THR A 30 4.93 24.50 33.00
C THR A 30 3.95 23.68 32.17
N THR A 31 4.13 23.70 30.86
CA THR A 31 3.41 22.80 29.95
C THR A 31 4.23 21.52 29.87
N GLU A 32 3.61 20.38 30.17
CA GLU A 32 4.26 19.06 30.10
C GLU A 32 4.43 18.60 28.64
N ILE A 33 5.13 19.39 27.83
CA ILE A 33 5.43 19.08 26.43
C ILE A 33 6.66 18.17 26.38
N ALA A 34 6.47 16.92 26.82
CA ALA A 34 7.41 15.85 26.55
C ALA A 34 7.59 15.72 25.02
N SER A 35 8.75 16.18 24.52
CA SER A 35 8.99 16.31 23.09
C SER A 35 9.00 14.95 22.38
N ASP A 36 8.22 14.86 21.30
CA ASP A 36 8.07 13.63 20.51
C ASP A 36 9.35 13.21 19.75
N PHE A 37 10.38 14.07 19.75
CA PHE A 37 11.66 13.85 19.07
C PHE A 37 12.41 12.61 19.55
N ASP A 38 12.48 12.38 20.88
CA ASP A 38 13.17 11.21 21.43
C ASP A 38 12.50 9.89 20.99
N LYS A 39 11.17 9.91 20.73
CA LYS A 39 10.41 8.73 20.28
C LYS A 39 10.73 8.32 18.83
N ILE A 40 11.28 9.24 18.03
CA ILE A 40 11.89 8.96 16.72
C ILE A 40 13.42 8.92 16.77
N GLY A 41 14.02 9.11 17.94
CA GLY A 41 15.47 9.05 18.17
C GLY A 41 16.23 10.31 17.76
N TRP A 42 15.57 11.47 17.64
CA TRP A 42 16.22 12.73 17.27
C TRP A 42 16.50 13.61 18.49
N LYS A 43 17.74 14.07 18.64
CA LYS A 43 18.13 14.98 19.72
C LYS A 43 18.02 16.43 19.27
N VAL A 44 16.85 17.04 19.47
CA VAL A 44 16.58 18.42 19.03
C VAL A 44 16.92 19.44 20.12
N GLY A 45 17.74 20.43 19.78
CA GLY A 45 18.30 21.43 20.69
C GLY A 45 18.59 22.78 20.05
N ILE A 46 19.41 23.60 20.72
CA ILE A 46 19.83 24.95 20.27
C ILE A 46 21.36 25.02 20.19
N GLN A 47 21.89 25.68 19.16
CA GLN A 47 23.31 26.03 19.05
C GLN A 47 23.52 27.38 19.73
N SER A 48 24.38 27.44 20.76
CA SER A 48 24.50 28.60 21.64
C SER A 48 25.01 29.88 20.96
N TYR A 49 25.64 29.79 19.78
CA TYR A 49 26.04 30.93 18.96
C TYR A 49 24.85 31.76 18.45
N THR A 50 23.68 31.13 18.27
CA THR A 50 22.39 31.83 18.07
C THR A 50 22.08 32.84 19.18
N PHE A 51 22.66 32.62 20.36
CA PHE A 51 22.55 33.44 21.56
C PHE A 51 23.87 34.18 21.88
N THR A 52 24.67 34.53 20.87
CA THR A 52 25.96 35.24 21.04
C THR A 52 25.83 36.60 21.75
N ARG A 53 24.66 37.26 21.66
CA ARG A 53 24.33 38.50 22.42
C ARG A 53 23.85 38.26 23.86
N TYR A 54 23.77 37.00 24.27
CA TYR A 54 23.27 36.53 25.55
C TYR A 54 24.29 35.58 26.21
N SER A 55 23.88 34.87 27.27
CA SER A 55 24.72 33.90 27.95
C SER A 55 24.34 32.44 27.65
N LEU A 56 25.22 31.49 27.97
CA LEU A 56 24.95 30.05 27.89
C LEU A 56 23.76 29.68 28.81
N PHE A 57 23.62 30.35 29.95
CA PHE A 57 22.45 30.18 30.82
C PHE A 57 21.15 30.64 30.15
N ASP A 58 21.17 31.72 29.35
CA ASP A 58 20.02 32.12 28.54
C ASP A 58 19.69 31.10 27.45
N ALA A 59 20.70 30.52 26.79
CA ALA A 59 20.48 29.46 25.79
C ALA A 59 19.90 28.18 26.41
N ILE A 60 20.32 27.82 27.63
CA ILE A 60 19.76 26.70 28.40
C ILE A 60 18.32 27.00 28.84
N ASP A 61 18.04 28.22 29.31
CA ASP A 61 16.68 28.64 29.68
C ASP A 61 15.75 28.66 28.47
N ALA A 62 16.18 29.22 27.34
CA ALA A 62 15.46 29.22 26.07
C ALA A 62 15.17 27.81 25.56
N ALA A 63 16.13 26.88 25.65
CA ALA A 63 15.91 25.49 25.28
C ALA A 63 14.84 24.83 26.17
N ALA A 64 14.89 25.04 27.48
CA ALA A 64 13.93 24.48 28.43
C ALA A 64 12.52 25.07 28.26
N ASP A 65 12.39 26.39 28.11
CA ASP A 65 11.10 27.08 27.92
C ASP A 65 10.46 26.71 26.57
N LEU A 66 11.27 26.43 25.55
CA LEU A 66 10.80 25.84 24.28
C LEU A 66 10.44 24.36 24.39
N GLY A 67 10.77 23.66 25.49
CA GLY A 67 10.59 22.21 25.67
C GLY A 67 11.53 21.36 24.81
N LEU A 68 12.75 21.85 24.60
CA LEU A 68 13.90 21.13 24.07
C LEU A 68 14.75 20.58 25.22
N LYS A 69 15.60 19.58 24.94
CA LYS A 69 16.41 18.88 25.96
C LYS A 69 17.90 19.01 25.77
N TYR A 70 18.34 19.65 24.69
CA TYR A 70 19.73 19.63 24.25
C TYR A 70 20.21 21.03 23.87
N VAL A 71 21.49 21.30 24.12
CA VAL A 71 22.21 22.50 23.65
C VAL A 71 23.57 22.07 23.09
N GLU A 72 24.00 22.65 21.98
CA GLU A 72 25.42 22.70 21.62
C GLU A 72 26.03 23.98 22.19
N ALA A 73 27.10 23.85 22.97
CA ALA A 73 27.84 25.00 23.49
C ALA A 73 28.92 25.45 22.51
N THR A 74 29.31 26.72 22.57
CA THR A 74 30.31 27.32 21.67
C THR A 74 31.46 27.90 22.50
N ILE A 75 32.72 27.69 22.10
CA ILE A 75 33.90 27.93 22.96
C ILE A 75 34.06 29.37 23.53
N TRP A 76 33.59 30.38 22.79
CA TRP A 76 33.64 31.78 23.22
C TRP A 76 32.34 32.26 23.91
N GLN A 77 31.37 31.38 24.16
CA GLN A 77 30.07 31.77 24.74
C GLN A 77 30.22 32.23 26.19
N THR A 78 29.68 33.41 26.50
CA THR A 78 29.57 33.97 27.86
C THR A 78 28.77 33.03 28.76
N ILE A 79 29.26 32.65 29.95
CA ILE A 79 28.52 31.69 30.79
C ILE A 79 27.25 32.30 31.39
N GLU A 80 27.38 33.49 31.98
CA GLU A 80 26.35 34.20 32.74
C GLU A 80 26.39 35.70 32.37
N ARG A 81 25.22 36.36 32.30
CA ARG A 81 25.14 37.79 31.93
C ARG A 81 25.98 38.65 32.87
N GLY A 82 26.76 39.57 32.31
CA GLY A 82 27.62 40.48 33.09
C GLY A 82 28.87 39.82 33.69
N LYS A 83 29.26 38.62 33.23
CA LYS A 83 30.52 37.94 33.58
C LYS A 83 31.47 37.86 32.39
N GLU A 84 32.76 37.80 32.68
CA GLU A 84 33.82 37.64 31.68
C GLU A 84 34.14 36.17 31.37
N GLU A 85 33.82 35.24 32.27
CA GLU A 85 34.10 33.81 32.06
C GLU A 85 33.33 33.25 30.85
N ARG A 86 34.01 32.41 30.06
CA ARG A 86 33.54 31.80 28.80
C ARG A 86 33.53 30.28 28.90
N PHE A 87 32.83 29.59 27.98
CA PHE A 87 32.84 28.13 27.88
C PHE A 87 34.15 27.59 27.24
N ASN A 88 35.29 28.05 27.77
CA ASN A 88 36.62 27.76 27.28
C ASN A 88 37.26 26.59 28.06
N PRO A 89 37.51 25.42 27.45
CA PRO A 89 38.04 24.23 28.12
C PRO A 89 39.46 24.41 28.68
N TRP A 90 40.19 25.45 28.24
CA TRP A 90 41.55 25.76 28.71
C TRP A 90 41.57 26.72 29.90
N GLN A 91 40.43 27.34 30.27
CA GLN A 91 40.35 28.41 31.26
C GLN A 91 39.19 28.27 32.27
N ILE A 92 38.16 27.48 31.95
CA ILE A 92 36.95 27.38 32.79
C ILE A 92 37.22 26.76 34.16
N SER A 93 36.78 27.45 35.22
CA SER A 93 36.96 27.02 36.61
C SER A 93 36.08 25.81 36.96
N GLU A 94 36.53 24.93 37.86
CA GLU A 94 35.69 23.81 38.36
C GLU A 94 34.42 24.29 39.06
N GLU A 95 34.45 25.45 39.72
CA GLU A 95 33.26 26.10 40.27
C GLU A 95 32.23 26.39 39.17
N THR A 96 32.66 27.00 38.07
CA THR A 96 31.76 27.33 36.96
C THR A 96 31.38 26.12 36.11
N LYS A 97 32.25 25.10 35.96
CA LYS A 97 31.84 23.77 35.48
C LYS A 97 30.66 23.25 36.30
N GLN A 98 30.73 23.35 37.63
CA GLN A 98 29.65 22.90 38.51
C GLN A 98 28.40 23.79 38.43
N LYS A 99 28.52 25.12 38.29
CA LYS A 99 27.38 26.02 38.03
C LYS A 99 26.62 25.62 36.77
N ILE A 100 27.33 25.35 35.67
CA ILE A 100 26.70 24.92 34.40
C ILE A 100 26.06 23.54 34.56
N LYS A 101 26.74 22.57 35.18
CA LYS A 101 26.15 21.24 35.50
C LYS A 101 24.88 21.36 36.35
N ASN A 102 24.86 22.28 37.32
CA ASN A 102 23.68 22.59 38.13
C ASN A 102 22.55 23.22 37.30
N LYS A 103 22.84 24.23 36.46
CA LYS A 103 21.86 24.89 35.57
C LYS A 103 21.23 23.91 34.57
N CYS A 104 22.05 23.05 33.95
CA CYS A 104 21.61 21.96 33.09
C CYS A 104 20.64 21.02 33.84
N LYS A 105 21.01 20.60 35.07
CA LYS A 105 20.18 19.73 35.92
C LYS A 105 18.87 20.38 36.36
N GLU A 106 18.89 21.66 36.75
CA GLU A 106 17.71 22.47 37.11
C GLU A 106 16.69 22.51 35.96
N LYS A 107 17.19 22.67 34.73
CA LYS A 107 16.38 22.91 33.53
C LYS A 107 16.06 21.65 32.72
N GLY A 108 16.59 20.49 33.10
CA GLY A 108 16.41 19.23 32.36
C GLY A 108 17.12 19.20 30.99
N VAL A 109 18.10 20.07 30.79
CA VAL A 109 18.84 20.26 29.52
C VAL A 109 20.22 19.61 29.61
N THR A 110 20.66 18.97 28.54
CA THR A 110 21.98 18.33 28.41
C THR A 110 22.80 19.04 27.34
N LEU A 111 24.06 19.38 27.62
CA LEU A 111 25.00 19.77 26.56
C LEU A 111 25.33 18.51 25.74
N THR A 112 24.94 18.48 24.47
CA THR A 112 25.04 17.27 23.61
C THR A 112 26.28 17.27 22.72
N SER A 113 26.78 18.44 22.38
CA SER A 113 27.95 18.67 21.54
C SER A 113 28.57 20.03 21.88
N PHE A 114 29.77 20.25 21.37
CA PHE A 114 30.57 21.43 21.66
C PHE A 114 31.28 21.90 20.39
N TYR A 115 31.00 23.14 19.96
CA TYR A 115 31.73 23.76 18.87
C TYR A 115 33.08 24.32 19.34
N CYS A 116 34.16 23.73 18.83
CA CYS A 116 35.52 24.17 19.04
C CYS A 116 36.42 23.80 17.86
N ARG A 117 37.13 24.78 17.29
CA ARG A 117 38.16 24.57 16.28
C ARG A 117 39.55 24.70 16.92
N PRO A 118 40.24 23.60 17.27
CA PRO A 118 41.62 23.68 17.76
C PRO A 118 42.57 24.17 16.65
N SER A 119 43.61 24.89 17.04
CA SER A 119 44.67 25.33 16.12
C SER A 119 45.70 24.22 15.87
N LYS A 120 46.63 24.46 14.94
CA LYS A 120 47.81 23.60 14.74
C LYS A 120 48.69 23.57 15.99
N GLU A 121 48.87 24.71 16.66
CA GLU A 121 49.64 24.81 17.90
C GLU A 121 48.98 23.98 19.01
N ASP A 122 47.65 24.03 19.15
CA ASP A 122 46.91 23.21 20.12
C ASP A 122 47.09 21.70 19.90
N ALA A 123 47.34 21.27 18.66
CA ALA A 123 47.64 19.87 18.38
C ALA A 123 49.09 19.51 18.75
N GLU A 124 50.04 20.40 18.50
CA GLU A 124 51.47 20.21 18.75
C GLU A 124 51.86 20.35 20.24
N ASN A 125 51.18 21.22 20.99
CA ASN A 125 51.40 21.44 22.43
C ASN A 125 50.53 20.56 23.34
N GLY A 126 49.65 19.71 22.77
CA GLY A 126 48.79 18.77 23.49
C GLY A 126 47.48 19.33 24.05
N GLN A 127 47.15 20.62 23.84
CA GLN A 127 45.87 21.20 24.27
C GLN A 127 44.65 20.54 23.59
N THR A 128 44.81 20.00 22.38
CA THR A 128 43.79 19.22 21.67
C THR A 128 43.49 17.90 22.37
N GLU A 129 44.46 17.24 23.00
CA GLU A 129 44.16 16.03 23.78
C GLU A 129 43.36 16.36 25.05
N LYS A 130 43.61 17.52 25.68
CA LYS A 130 42.78 18.02 26.79
C LYS A 130 41.36 18.39 26.34
N LEU A 131 41.18 18.93 25.13
CA LEU A 131 39.86 19.16 24.53
C LEU A 131 39.06 17.84 24.42
N PHE A 132 39.69 16.75 23.95
CA PHE A 132 39.04 15.44 23.91
C PHE A 132 38.76 14.86 25.31
N GLN A 133 39.62 15.11 26.30
CA GLN A 133 39.36 14.77 27.70
C GLN A 133 38.16 15.55 28.26
N PHE A 134 38.03 16.84 27.95
CA PHE A 134 36.89 17.68 28.34
C PHE A 134 35.59 17.19 27.69
N CYS A 135 35.58 16.93 26.37
CA CYS A 135 34.41 16.34 25.71
C CYS A 135 33.99 15.00 26.35
N LYS A 136 34.95 14.16 26.77
CA LYS A 136 34.67 12.91 27.52
C LYS A 136 34.11 13.15 28.93
N GLU A 137 34.66 14.11 29.68
CA GLU A 137 34.18 14.49 31.02
C GLU A 137 32.69 14.90 30.98
N TRP A 138 32.33 15.69 29.97
CA TRP A 138 30.98 16.22 29.76
C TRP A 138 30.06 15.31 28.94
N LYS A 139 30.59 14.24 28.34
CA LYS A 139 29.89 13.31 27.43
C LYS A 139 29.33 13.99 26.17
N MET A 140 30.03 15.03 25.69
CA MET A 140 29.72 15.78 24.47
C MET A 140 30.45 15.20 23.26
N ALA A 141 29.86 15.35 22.07
CA ALA A 141 30.61 15.29 20.81
C ALA A 141 31.36 16.61 20.54
N LEU A 142 32.40 16.57 19.71
CA LEU A 142 33.14 17.73 19.24
C LEU A 142 32.68 18.13 17.83
N THR A 143 32.08 19.30 17.68
CA THR A 143 31.72 19.88 16.37
C THR A 143 32.80 20.86 15.94
N THR A 144 33.34 20.73 14.72
CA THR A 144 34.60 21.39 14.36
C THR A 144 34.88 21.41 12.86
N ASP A 145 35.68 22.38 12.37
CA ASP A 145 36.14 22.45 10.98
C ASP A 145 37.69 22.59 10.87
N PRO A 146 38.45 21.58 11.35
CA PRO A 146 39.91 21.64 11.45
C PRO A 146 40.58 21.83 10.08
N VAL A 147 41.74 22.51 10.08
CA VAL A 147 42.56 22.65 8.88
C VAL A 147 43.07 21.28 8.44
N ARG A 148 42.77 20.89 7.21
CA ARG A 148 43.13 19.59 6.64
C ARG A 148 44.63 19.56 6.32
N ILE A 149 45.39 18.74 7.05
CA ILE A 149 46.81 18.48 6.81
C ILE A 149 47.07 16.98 6.64
N ALA A 150 48.07 16.65 5.84
CA ALA A 150 48.31 15.27 5.38
C ALA A 150 48.77 14.29 6.48
N SER A 151 49.51 14.76 7.49
CA SER A 151 50.04 13.92 8.57
C SER A 151 50.45 14.76 9.79
N GLY A 152 50.82 14.09 10.89
CA GLY A 152 51.28 14.75 12.13
C GLY A 152 50.15 15.21 13.06
N PRO A 153 50.48 15.95 14.14
CA PRO A 153 49.49 16.53 15.05
C PRO A 153 48.55 17.48 14.30
N GLY A 154 47.24 17.25 14.42
CA GLY A 154 46.21 17.99 13.70
C GLY A 154 45.78 17.36 12.36
N SER A 155 46.36 16.23 11.95
CA SER A 155 45.84 15.43 10.82
C SER A 155 44.60 14.60 11.22
N MET A 156 43.82 14.14 10.25
CA MET A 156 42.64 13.28 10.52
C MET A 156 43.01 11.96 11.22
N ASP A 157 44.21 11.42 10.98
CA ASP A 157 44.70 10.23 11.68
C ASP A 157 45.05 10.50 13.15
N PHE A 158 45.47 11.73 13.47
CA PHE A 158 45.67 12.17 14.85
C PHE A 158 44.32 12.36 15.56
N TYR A 159 43.35 13.00 14.90
CA TYR A 159 42.00 13.14 15.44
C TYR A 159 41.30 11.80 15.63
N ASP A 160 41.37 10.86 14.68
CA ASP A 160 40.71 9.56 14.82
C ASP A 160 41.29 8.73 15.98
N LYS A 161 42.60 8.83 16.23
CA LYS A 161 43.25 8.23 17.41
C LYS A 161 42.71 8.84 18.72
N LEU A 162 42.50 10.16 18.78
CA LEU A 162 41.88 10.81 19.94
C LEU A 162 40.41 10.42 20.10
N CYS A 163 39.64 10.39 19.01
CA CYS A 163 38.24 9.93 18.99
C CYS A 163 38.12 8.52 19.59
N GLN A 164 38.94 7.58 19.09
CA GLN A 164 38.98 6.20 19.57
C GLN A 164 39.47 6.08 21.03
N LYS A 165 40.53 6.80 21.42
CA LYS A 165 41.11 6.79 22.78
C LYS A 165 40.13 7.32 23.84
N TYR A 166 39.33 8.33 23.49
CA TYR A 166 38.42 8.98 24.44
C TYR A 166 36.95 8.54 24.30
N GLY A 167 36.56 7.89 23.21
CA GLY A 167 35.17 7.52 22.91
C GLY A 167 34.31 8.72 22.50
N VAL A 168 34.94 9.78 22.01
CA VAL A 168 34.31 11.06 21.63
C VAL A 168 34.02 11.04 20.14
N TYR A 169 32.78 11.34 19.78
CA TYR A 169 32.39 11.58 18.39
C TYR A 169 32.86 12.96 17.94
N MET A 170 33.28 13.06 16.68
CA MET A 170 33.76 14.29 16.05
C MET A 170 32.96 14.56 14.77
N PHE A 171 32.35 15.74 14.70
CA PHE A 171 31.48 16.15 13.61
C PHE A 171 32.16 17.26 12.80
N LEU A 172 32.62 16.90 11.60
CA LEU A 172 33.20 17.83 10.63
C LEU A 172 32.08 18.71 10.09
N THR A 173 32.11 20.02 10.36
CA THR A 173 31.07 20.98 9.92
C THR A 173 31.54 21.82 8.73
N ASN A 174 30.61 22.20 7.86
CA ASN A 174 30.86 23.03 6.69
C ASN A 174 30.63 24.52 7.00
N HIS A 175 31.56 25.39 6.59
CA HIS A 175 31.37 26.85 6.56
C HIS A 175 31.55 27.37 5.11
N PRO A 176 31.13 28.60 4.80
CA PRO A 176 31.11 29.09 3.41
C PRO A 176 32.49 29.08 2.73
N LYS A 177 32.49 28.72 1.44
CA LYS A 177 33.66 28.73 0.55
C LYS A 177 34.39 30.07 0.53
N ALA A 178 33.65 31.17 0.65
CA ALA A 178 34.18 32.54 0.71
C ALA A 178 35.13 32.79 1.89
N HIS A 179 35.08 31.97 2.94
CA HIS A 179 35.98 32.05 4.10
C HIS A 179 37.12 31.02 4.06
N GLY A 180 37.27 30.27 2.95
CA GLY A 180 38.29 29.23 2.82
C GLY A 180 38.10 28.05 3.77
N SER A 181 36.84 27.72 4.14
CA SER A 181 36.54 26.62 5.05
C SER A 181 37.13 25.29 4.56
N PRO A 182 37.75 24.47 5.42
CA PRO A 182 38.29 23.16 5.00
C PRO A 182 37.24 22.17 4.49
N TYR A 183 35.94 22.42 4.75
CA TYR A 183 34.82 21.55 4.41
C TYR A 183 33.67 22.26 3.65
N TRP A 184 33.96 23.33 2.88
CA TRP A 184 32.95 23.94 1.99
C TRP A 184 32.45 22.96 0.90
N ASN A 185 33.28 21.98 0.54
CA ASN A 185 33.00 20.96 -0.46
C ASN A 185 32.51 19.66 0.21
N PRO A 186 31.30 19.16 -0.14
CA PRO A 186 30.75 17.95 0.49
C PRO A 186 31.59 16.67 0.34
N GLU A 187 32.41 16.54 -0.71
CA GLU A 187 33.21 15.33 -0.90
C GLU A 187 34.30 15.18 0.19
N ASP A 188 34.78 16.30 0.73
CA ASP A 188 35.93 16.31 1.63
C ASP A 188 35.62 15.74 3.01
N VAL A 189 34.37 15.83 3.49
CA VAL A 189 33.92 15.15 4.71
C VAL A 189 33.96 13.62 4.53
N LEU A 190 33.55 13.12 3.36
CA LEU A 190 33.57 11.68 3.08
C LEU A 190 34.98 11.15 2.81
N ALA A 191 35.83 11.95 2.15
CA ALA A 191 37.25 11.64 1.96
C ALA A 191 37.98 11.54 3.31
N ASP A 192 37.71 12.46 4.23
CA ASP A 192 38.32 12.47 5.57
C ASP A 192 37.72 11.39 6.49
N CYS A 193 36.45 10.99 6.28
CA CYS A 193 35.85 9.83 6.93
C CYS A 193 36.33 8.47 6.37
N LYS A 194 36.95 8.44 5.18
CA LYS A 194 37.33 7.19 4.51
C LYS A 194 38.37 6.43 5.34
N ASP A 195 38.17 5.12 5.48
CA ASP A 195 39.06 4.17 6.17
C ASP A 195 39.35 4.49 7.67
N ARG A 196 38.64 5.48 8.25
CA ARG A 196 38.74 5.91 9.67
C ARG A 196 37.55 5.45 10.51
N SER A 197 37.69 5.47 11.83
CA SER A 197 36.70 4.93 12.76
C SER A 197 35.32 5.59 12.65
N LYS A 198 34.29 4.91 13.15
CA LYS A 198 32.89 5.39 13.20
C LYS A 198 32.66 6.66 14.03
N TYR A 199 33.68 7.16 14.74
CA TYR A 199 33.54 8.35 15.59
C TYR A 199 33.58 9.65 14.79
N ILE A 200 34.24 9.66 13.63
CA ILE A 200 34.26 10.83 12.72
C ILE A 200 33.05 10.76 11.78
N GLY A 201 32.37 11.89 11.60
CA GLY A 201 31.26 12.04 10.65
C GLY A 201 30.94 13.50 10.35
N ALA A 202 29.78 13.73 9.76
CA ALA A 202 29.32 15.04 9.33
C ALA A 202 28.47 15.77 10.40
N SER A 203 28.81 17.05 10.62
CA SER A 203 27.81 18.07 10.89
C SER A 203 27.45 18.75 9.56
N VAL A 204 26.16 18.95 9.31
CA VAL A 204 25.70 19.71 8.14
C VAL A 204 25.12 21.04 8.60
N ASP A 205 25.78 22.14 8.22
CA ASP A 205 25.10 23.43 8.18
C ASP A 205 24.32 23.57 6.88
N VAL A 206 23.00 23.71 7.02
CA VAL A 206 22.06 23.79 5.89
C VAL A 206 22.22 25.12 5.14
N GLY A 207 22.40 26.22 5.85
CA GLY A 207 22.42 27.56 5.28
C GLY A 207 23.72 27.84 4.52
N HIS A 208 24.87 27.41 5.03
CA HIS A 208 26.18 27.59 4.41
C HIS A 208 26.30 26.82 3.09
N PHE A 209 25.94 25.53 3.06
CA PHE A 209 25.94 24.77 1.80
C PHE A 209 25.00 25.38 0.75
N MET A 210 23.78 25.76 1.14
CA MET A 210 22.84 26.37 0.19
C MET A 210 23.28 27.75 -0.32
N ARG A 211 23.97 28.54 0.51
CA ARG A 211 24.58 29.82 0.08
C ARG A 211 25.71 29.63 -0.91
N ASP A 212 26.47 28.54 -0.81
CA ASP A 212 27.45 28.12 -1.81
C ASP A 212 26.81 27.42 -3.04
N GLY A 213 25.47 27.35 -3.13
CA GLY A 213 24.74 26.75 -4.25
C GLY A 213 24.65 25.21 -4.21
N THR A 214 24.95 24.60 -3.07
CA THR A 214 24.97 23.14 -2.90
C THR A 214 23.59 22.60 -2.49
N ASN A 215 23.10 21.58 -3.21
CA ASN A 215 21.87 20.87 -2.83
C ASN A 215 22.10 20.04 -1.55
N VAL A 216 21.63 20.58 -0.41
CA VAL A 216 21.77 19.98 0.92
C VAL A 216 21.08 18.62 1.06
N TYR A 217 19.95 18.40 0.37
CA TYR A 217 19.19 17.15 0.45
C TYR A 217 20.01 15.97 -0.11
N GLU A 218 20.65 16.13 -1.26
CA GLU A 218 21.49 15.09 -1.85
C GLU A 218 22.80 14.88 -1.07
N VAL A 219 23.35 15.91 -0.43
CA VAL A 219 24.50 15.80 0.49
C VAL A 219 24.14 14.97 1.73
N VAL A 220 23.06 15.34 2.43
CA VAL A 220 22.58 14.62 3.63
C VAL A 220 22.23 13.16 3.31
N LYS A 221 21.56 12.92 2.17
CA LYS A 221 21.28 11.59 1.65
C LYS A 221 22.55 10.77 1.48
N ARG A 222 23.57 11.31 0.80
CA ARG A 222 24.87 10.64 0.59
C ARG A 222 25.60 10.35 1.90
N TYR A 223 25.65 11.33 2.82
CA TYR A 223 26.25 11.14 4.15
C TYR A 223 25.51 10.08 4.98
N THR A 224 24.19 9.95 4.80
CA THR A 224 23.36 8.95 5.49
C THR A 224 23.57 7.57 4.91
N ASP A 225 23.59 7.43 3.58
CA ASP A 225 23.91 6.17 2.89
C ASP A 225 25.34 5.69 3.20
N ALA A 226 26.29 6.61 3.41
CA ALA A 226 27.65 6.32 3.88
C ALA A 226 27.76 6.04 5.39
N GLY A 227 26.66 6.16 6.17
CA GLY A 227 26.66 5.95 7.62
C GLY A 227 27.41 7.02 8.44
N ARG A 228 27.62 8.22 7.88
CA ARG A 228 28.40 9.33 8.47
C ARG A 228 27.57 10.57 8.87
N MET A 229 26.28 10.62 8.56
CA MET A 229 25.40 11.74 8.92
C MET A 229 25.03 11.72 10.41
N TYR A 230 25.61 12.61 11.24
CA TYR A 230 25.43 12.59 12.70
C TYR A 230 24.84 13.87 13.31
N HIS A 231 25.13 15.05 12.76
CA HIS A 231 24.81 16.34 13.38
C HIS A 231 24.27 17.37 12.37
N PHE A 232 23.50 18.34 12.84
CA PHE A 232 23.06 19.49 12.05
C PHE A 232 23.23 20.80 12.80
N HIS A 233 23.84 21.78 12.12
CA HIS A 233 23.61 23.20 12.35
C HIS A 233 22.38 23.60 11.53
N PHE A 234 21.22 23.58 12.19
CA PHE A 234 19.93 23.42 11.52
C PHE A 234 19.14 24.71 11.40
N ARG A 235 18.81 25.03 10.15
CA ARG A 235 18.11 26.24 9.69
C ARG A 235 17.53 25.99 8.30
N ASP A 236 16.77 26.94 7.78
CA ASP A 236 16.23 26.93 6.43
C ASP A 236 16.50 28.30 5.79
N VAL A 237 16.61 28.35 4.45
CA VAL A 237 16.95 29.57 3.71
C VAL A 237 16.06 29.75 2.49
N ASP A 238 15.69 30.98 2.17
CA ASP A 238 14.69 31.29 1.14
C ASP A 238 15.09 30.90 -0.30
N ARG A 239 16.38 30.66 -0.56
CA ARG A 239 16.94 30.27 -1.88
C ARG A 239 18.30 29.59 -1.74
N CYS A 240 18.65 28.77 -2.73
CA CYS A 240 19.93 28.07 -2.82
C CYS A 240 20.97 28.89 -3.62
N ASP A 241 21.25 30.13 -3.16
CA ASP A 241 22.32 30.97 -3.71
C ASP A 241 22.89 31.91 -2.63
N LYS A 242 24.01 32.59 -2.97
CA LYS A 242 24.78 33.47 -2.07
C LYS A 242 23.99 34.58 -1.37
N ASN A 243 22.82 34.94 -1.89
CA ASN A 243 21.95 35.98 -1.32
C ASN A 243 20.90 35.41 -0.35
N GLY A 244 20.90 34.09 -0.11
CA GLY A 244 19.89 33.40 0.69
C GLY A 244 19.89 33.82 2.15
N LYS A 245 18.69 34.02 2.70
CA LYS A 245 18.43 34.56 4.03
C LYS A 245 17.79 33.49 4.89
N ASP A 246 18.18 33.41 6.16
CA ASP A 246 17.57 32.48 7.11
C ASP A 246 16.06 32.78 7.22
N VAL A 247 15.23 31.75 7.15
CA VAL A 247 13.78 31.80 7.31
C VAL A 247 13.32 30.74 8.32
N THR A 248 12.05 30.77 8.71
CA THR A 248 11.47 29.73 9.54
C THR A 248 11.69 28.35 8.92
N LEU A 249 12.07 27.38 9.75
CA LEU A 249 12.27 26.01 9.30
C LEU A 249 10.99 25.45 8.65
N GLY A 250 11.05 25.11 7.36
CA GLY A 250 9.93 24.62 6.56
C GLY A 250 9.27 25.66 5.66
N GLU A 251 9.71 26.92 5.68
CA GLU A 251 9.27 28.00 4.78
C GLU A 251 10.26 28.26 3.63
N GLY A 252 11.46 27.66 3.65
CA GLY A 252 12.52 27.89 2.68
C GLY A 252 12.72 26.76 1.67
N ALA A 253 13.82 26.86 0.93
CA ALA A 253 14.15 25.99 -0.19
C ALA A 253 14.94 24.72 0.21
N ALA A 254 15.20 24.47 1.50
CA ALA A 254 16.08 23.40 1.96
C ALA A 254 15.49 21.98 1.91
N GLN A 255 14.25 21.81 1.43
CA GLN A 255 13.54 20.52 1.36
C GLN A 255 13.48 19.78 2.72
N ILE A 256 13.26 20.55 3.81
CA ILE A 256 13.38 20.06 5.19
C ILE A 256 12.48 18.85 5.45
N LYS A 257 11.24 18.84 4.95
CA LYS A 257 10.31 17.72 5.16
C LYS A 257 10.81 16.44 4.50
N GLU A 258 11.29 16.54 3.27
CA GLU A 258 11.80 15.43 2.47
C GLU A 258 13.07 14.85 3.10
N LEU A 259 14.01 15.74 3.47
CA LEU A 259 15.27 15.45 4.15
C LEU A 259 15.04 14.70 5.45
N LEU A 260 14.22 15.24 6.35
CA LEU A 260 13.94 14.64 7.65
C LEU A 260 13.11 13.34 7.52
N THR A 261 12.20 13.25 6.54
CA THR A 261 11.47 12.01 6.25
C THR A 261 12.39 10.91 5.74
N TYR A 262 13.38 11.25 4.90
CA TYR A 262 14.40 10.32 4.43
C TYR A 262 15.26 9.78 5.60
N LEU A 263 15.74 10.67 6.48
CA LEU A 263 16.48 10.26 7.70
C LEU A 263 15.67 9.32 8.58
N ASN A 264 14.37 9.60 8.78
CA ASN A 264 13.48 8.75 9.56
C ASN A 264 13.33 7.35 8.96
N ARG A 265 13.15 7.26 7.63
CA ARG A 265 13.05 6.00 6.88
C ARG A 265 14.35 5.17 6.92
N LYS A 266 15.50 5.83 6.96
CA LYS A 266 16.82 5.18 7.15
C LYS A 266 17.11 4.78 8.61
N GLY A 267 16.28 5.18 9.57
CA GLY A 267 16.53 4.97 11.00
C GLY A 267 17.66 5.83 11.56
N ALA A 268 18.03 6.92 10.87
CA ALA A 268 19.07 7.83 11.32
C ALA A 268 18.61 8.64 12.54
N THR A 269 19.51 8.79 13.51
CA THR A 269 19.28 9.39 14.83
C THR A 269 20.17 10.62 15.07
N PRO A 270 20.07 11.66 14.21
CA PRO A 270 20.93 12.84 14.31
C PRO A 270 20.69 13.65 15.59
N ILE A 271 21.73 14.39 15.97
CA ILE A 271 21.58 15.62 16.76
C ILE A 271 21.18 16.74 15.79
N ILE A 272 20.20 17.55 16.20
CA ILE A 272 19.66 18.66 15.41
C ILE A 272 19.66 19.89 16.32
N VAL A 273 20.63 20.78 16.18
CA VAL A 273 20.67 22.03 16.95
C VAL A 273 20.29 23.20 16.06
N PHE A 274 19.30 23.99 16.48
CA PHE A 274 18.91 25.19 15.76
C PHE A 274 20.02 26.24 15.80
N GLU A 275 20.47 26.67 14.62
CA GLU A 275 21.47 27.75 14.48
C GLU A 275 20.95 28.85 13.56
N TYR A 276 20.66 30.02 14.13
CA TYR A 276 20.13 31.17 13.40
C TYR A 276 21.05 32.38 13.58
N GLU A 277 21.57 32.92 12.47
CA GLU A 277 22.46 34.09 12.49
C GLU A 277 21.73 35.39 12.11
N ARG A 278 20.50 35.26 11.62
CA ARG A 278 19.60 36.38 11.36
C ARG A 278 18.90 36.84 12.63
N ASP A 279 18.98 38.15 12.91
CA ASP A 279 18.26 38.83 14.00
C ASP A 279 18.63 38.31 15.41
N GLN A 280 19.93 38.38 15.74
CA GLN A 280 20.49 37.92 17.02
C GLN A 280 20.02 38.70 18.27
N ASP A 281 19.20 39.74 18.10
CA ASP A 281 18.48 40.42 19.19
C ASP A 281 17.11 39.76 19.48
N GLU A 282 16.52 39.04 18.52
CA GLU A 282 15.26 38.30 18.68
C GLU A 282 15.36 36.84 18.20
N PRO A 283 16.37 36.03 18.58
CA PRO A 283 16.61 34.70 18.00
C PRO A 283 15.42 33.72 18.11
N LEU A 284 14.61 33.86 19.18
CA LEU A 284 13.41 33.04 19.40
C LEU A 284 12.33 33.21 18.32
N LYS A 285 12.37 34.30 17.54
CA LYS A 285 11.48 34.62 16.41
C LYS A 285 11.49 33.55 15.33
N TYR A 286 12.66 32.97 15.05
CA TYR A 286 12.84 31.90 14.06
C TYR A 286 12.83 30.50 14.69
N ILE A 287 13.41 30.35 15.90
CA ILE A 287 13.46 29.06 16.59
C ILE A 287 12.04 28.60 17.00
N THR A 288 11.21 29.48 17.57
CA THR A 288 9.92 29.06 18.16
C THR A 288 8.99 28.41 17.13
N PRO A 289 8.74 28.99 15.94
CA PRO A 289 7.89 28.34 14.95
C PRO A 289 8.58 27.13 14.30
N GLY A 290 9.91 27.12 14.16
CA GLY A 290 10.67 25.96 13.68
C GLY A 290 10.57 24.74 14.63
N VAL A 291 10.56 24.97 15.95
CA VAL A 291 10.29 23.93 16.96
C VAL A 291 8.86 23.41 16.84
N VAL A 292 7.88 24.27 16.55
CA VAL A 292 6.48 23.86 16.28
C VAL A 292 6.39 23.01 15.00
N TYR A 293 7.07 23.42 13.92
CA TYR A 293 7.15 22.65 12.67
C TYR A 293 7.73 21.26 12.90
N LEU A 294 8.89 21.14 13.57
CA LEU A 294 9.47 19.84 13.91
C LEU A 294 8.53 19.01 14.79
N ARG A 295 7.81 19.60 15.74
CA ARG A 295 6.81 18.90 16.58
C ARG A 295 5.63 18.36 15.75
N GLN A 296 5.22 19.05 14.69
CA GLN A 296 4.19 18.55 13.78
C GLN A 296 4.72 17.39 12.92
N LEU A 297 5.90 17.57 12.30
CA LEU A 297 6.53 16.55 11.44
C LEU A 297 6.90 15.27 12.22
N SER A 298 7.45 15.39 13.43
CA SER A 298 7.72 14.23 14.29
C SER A 298 6.46 13.46 14.68
N LYS A 299 5.34 14.15 14.95
CA LYS A 299 4.03 13.52 15.18
C LYS A 299 3.47 12.84 13.93
N GLU A 300 3.67 13.42 12.75
CA GLU A 300 3.34 12.79 11.46
C GLU A 300 4.14 11.49 11.25
N LEU A 301 5.46 11.56 11.42
CA LEU A 301 6.37 10.41 11.30
C LEU A 301 6.08 9.31 12.34
N LEU A 302 5.70 9.67 13.58
CA LEU A 302 5.26 8.69 14.59
C LEU A 302 3.95 8.00 14.21
N LYS A 303 2.95 8.75 13.72
CA LYS A 303 1.69 8.17 13.24
C LYS A 303 1.93 7.21 12.07
N ASN A 304 2.80 7.62 11.13
CA ASN A 304 3.17 6.79 10.00
C ASN A 304 3.89 5.51 10.47
N LYS A 305 4.88 5.62 11.37
CA LYS A 305 5.59 4.46 11.96
C LYS A 305 4.68 3.51 12.75
N GLN A 306 3.61 4.02 13.37
CA GLN A 306 2.57 3.22 14.05
C GLN A 306 1.58 2.59 13.05
N ALA A 307 1.33 3.20 11.90
CA ALA A 307 0.57 2.60 10.81
C ALA A 307 1.39 1.51 10.10
N ASP A 308 2.64 1.77 9.73
CA ASP A 308 3.55 0.85 9.03
C ASP A 308 3.75 -0.46 9.80
N ASN A 309 3.89 -0.39 11.13
CA ASN A 309 3.98 -1.58 12.00
C ASN A 309 2.70 -2.44 12.02
N ASN A 310 1.56 -1.91 11.59
CA ASN A 310 0.31 -2.67 11.43
C ASN A 310 0.01 -3.04 9.97
N ASN A 311 0.62 -2.36 8.99
CA ASN A 311 0.32 -2.49 7.56
C ASN A 311 1.45 -3.09 6.70
N LYS A 312 2.59 -3.50 7.28
CA LYS A 312 3.71 -4.09 6.53
C LYS A 312 3.24 -5.24 5.60
N PRO A 313 3.46 -5.16 4.27
CA PRO A 313 3.06 -6.21 3.33
C PRO A 313 3.70 -7.57 3.65
N ILE A 314 2.86 -8.60 3.78
CA ILE A 314 3.28 -9.99 3.90
C ILE A 314 3.49 -10.51 2.48
N LYS A 315 4.75 -10.54 2.01
CA LYS A 315 5.11 -11.01 0.67
C LYS A 315 5.32 -12.53 0.64
N LEU A 316 4.59 -13.18 -0.25
CA LEU A 316 4.60 -14.61 -0.52
C LEU A 316 5.32 -14.82 -1.86
N TRP A 317 6.63 -15.07 -1.77
CA TRP A 317 7.54 -15.16 -2.92
C TRP A 317 7.38 -16.48 -3.69
N ALA A 318 7.59 -16.44 -5.00
CA ALA A 318 7.61 -17.60 -5.90
C ALA A 318 8.50 -18.74 -5.38
N ARG A 319 9.73 -18.44 -4.97
CA ARG A 319 10.67 -19.44 -4.39
C ARG A 319 10.14 -20.17 -3.16
N ASN A 320 9.17 -19.59 -2.45
CA ASN A 320 8.53 -20.15 -1.25
C ASN A 320 7.18 -20.83 -1.56
N ALA A 321 6.76 -20.86 -2.83
CA ALA A 321 5.50 -21.49 -3.24
C ALA A 321 5.59 -23.02 -3.27
N SER A 322 4.46 -23.66 -3.01
CA SER A 322 4.20 -25.06 -3.36
C SER A 322 3.26 -25.09 -4.56
N THR A 323 3.66 -25.77 -5.64
CA THR A 323 2.91 -25.84 -6.89
C THR A 323 2.33 -27.24 -7.15
N LYS A 324 1.29 -27.29 -7.99
CA LYS A 324 0.62 -28.52 -8.45
C LYS A 324 0.38 -28.44 -9.96
N GLY A 325 0.45 -29.58 -10.65
CA GLY A 325 0.10 -29.68 -12.09
C GLY A 325 1.24 -29.33 -13.06
N GLY A 326 2.50 -29.43 -12.64
CA GLY A 326 3.66 -29.23 -13.53
C GLY A 326 4.14 -27.78 -13.69
N LEU A 327 3.61 -26.84 -12.91
CA LEU A 327 4.15 -25.48 -12.80
C LEU A 327 5.59 -25.48 -12.28
N ASN A 328 6.48 -24.78 -12.98
CA ASN A 328 7.90 -24.71 -12.64
C ASN A 328 8.24 -23.41 -11.88
N ILE A 329 9.22 -23.47 -10.98
CA ILE A 329 9.74 -22.31 -10.25
C ILE A 329 11.18 -22.07 -10.73
N CYS A 330 11.36 -21.11 -11.64
CA CYS A 330 12.67 -20.70 -12.12
C CYS A 330 13.37 -19.79 -11.12
N ASP A 331 14.71 -19.71 -11.20
CA ASP A 331 15.56 -18.81 -10.41
C ASP A 331 15.33 -18.85 -8.89
N LYS A 332 14.98 -20.03 -8.37
CA LYS A 332 14.55 -20.25 -6.97
C LYS A 332 15.51 -19.72 -5.90
N ASP A 333 16.81 -19.75 -6.17
CA ASP A 333 17.85 -19.26 -5.26
C ASP A 333 17.99 -17.71 -5.26
N LYS A 334 17.46 -17.03 -6.28
CA LYS A 334 17.49 -15.57 -6.44
C LYS A 334 16.23 -14.95 -5.84
N ASP A 335 16.29 -14.63 -4.55
CA ASP A 335 15.23 -14.05 -3.69
C ASP A 335 14.05 -13.37 -4.43
N THR A 336 14.34 -12.30 -5.17
CA THR A 336 13.36 -11.40 -5.80
C THR A 336 13.18 -11.60 -7.30
N LEU A 337 13.93 -12.53 -7.92
CA LEU A 337 13.87 -12.88 -9.35
C LEU A 337 13.25 -14.26 -9.60
N ALA A 338 13.18 -15.10 -8.56
CA ALA A 338 12.43 -16.35 -8.59
C ALA A 338 11.01 -16.10 -9.14
N THR A 339 10.61 -16.91 -10.12
CA THR A 339 9.36 -16.71 -10.86
C THR A 339 8.70 -18.06 -11.16
N ILE A 340 7.39 -18.14 -11.00
CA ILE A 340 6.58 -19.31 -11.35
C ILE A 340 6.16 -19.16 -12.81
N HIS A 341 6.43 -20.18 -13.63
CA HIS A 341 6.15 -20.18 -15.06
C HIS A 341 5.34 -21.40 -15.52
N GLY A 342 4.77 -21.28 -16.71
CA GLY A 342 4.12 -22.38 -17.44
C GLY A 342 2.69 -22.67 -16.97
N TRP A 343 1.99 -21.64 -16.49
CA TRP A 343 0.58 -21.75 -16.11
C TRP A 343 -0.28 -21.76 -17.39
N ASN A 344 -0.77 -22.94 -17.76
CA ASN A 344 -1.43 -23.18 -19.05
C ASN A 344 -2.69 -24.05 -18.94
N ASN A 345 -3.12 -24.40 -17.73
CA ASN A 345 -4.38 -25.10 -17.50
C ASN A 345 -5.00 -24.75 -16.14
N THR A 346 -6.31 -24.98 -16.02
CA THR A 346 -7.13 -24.66 -14.84
C THR A 346 -7.03 -25.70 -13.71
N GLU A 347 -6.29 -26.80 -13.90
CA GLU A 347 -6.01 -27.79 -12.85
C GLU A 347 -4.73 -27.44 -12.04
N GLN A 348 -3.85 -26.63 -12.63
CA GLN A 348 -2.64 -26.12 -11.99
C GLN A 348 -2.94 -25.13 -10.85
N GLN A 349 -2.22 -25.29 -9.74
CA GLN A 349 -2.41 -24.51 -8.51
C GLN A 349 -1.08 -23.99 -7.96
N ILE A 350 -1.09 -22.75 -7.48
CA ILE A 350 -0.01 -22.14 -6.70
C ILE A 350 -0.48 -21.98 -5.26
N SER A 351 0.36 -22.26 -4.28
CA SER A 351 -0.01 -22.15 -2.86
C SER A 351 1.15 -21.75 -1.94
N TRP A 352 0.80 -21.15 -0.80
CA TRP A 352 1.70 -20.80 0.29
C TRP A 352 1.02 -21.05 1.64
N LYS A 353 1.83 -21.20 2.69
CA LYS A 353 1.39 -21.09 4.09
C LYS A 353 1.96 -19.83 4.71
N THR A 354 1.15 -19.11 5.47
CA THR A 354 1.60 -17.93 6.24
C THR A 354 0.70 -17.71 7.45
N PHE A 355 1.22 -17.07 8.51
CA PHE A 355 0.43 -16.72 9.69
C PHE A 355 -0.25 -15.37 9.48
N LEU A 356 -1.59 -15.34 9.52
CA LEU A 356 -2.39 -14.12 9.37
C LEU A 356 -3.18 -13.81 10.64
N LYS A 357 -3.50 -12.53 10.83
CA LYS A 357 -4.42 -12.07 11.87
C LYS A 357 -5.84 -11.97 11.28
N LYS A 358 -6.85 -12.14 12.11
CA LYS A 358 -8.24 -11.80 11.75
C LYS A 358 -8.33 -10.35 11.26
N GLY A 359 -8.83 -10.13 10.06
CA GLY A 359 -8.89 -8.81 9.41
C GLY A 359 -9.18 -8.90 7.91
N ASN A 360 -9.13 -7.75 7.23
CA ASN A 360 -9.18 -7.70 5.77
C ASN A 360 -7.77 -7.41 5.23
N TYR A 361 -7.45 -7.95 4.06
CA TYR A 361 -6.16 -7.79 3.39
C TYR A 361 -6.37 -7.41 1.93
N THR A 362 -5.78 -6.29 1.50
CA THR A 362 -5.61 -6.01 0.07
C THR A 362 -4.62 -7.01 -0.51
N VAL A 363 -5.00 -7.67 -1.59
CA VAL A 363 -4.18 -8.63 -2.33
C VAL A 363 -3.57 -7.91 -3.52
N CYS A 364 -2.25 -7.78 -3.55
CA CYS A 364 -1.53 -7.38 -4.75
C CYS A 364 -0.76 -8.57 -5.32
N LEU A 365 -0.66 -8.68 -6.64
CA LEU A 365 0.11 -9.70 -7.33
C LEU A 365 1.16 -9.03 -8.22
N LYS A 366 2.41 -9.48 -8.14
CA LYS A 366 3.50 -9.11 -9.04
C LYS A 366 3.62 -10.19 -10.12
N TYR A 367 3.12 -9.88 -11.31
CA TYR A 367 3.02 -10.83 -12.42
C TYR A 367 3.34 -10.20 -13.78
N SER A 368 3.51 -11.04 -14.79
CA SER A 368 3.49 -10.69 -16.21
C SER A 368 2.50 -11.58 -16.97
N GLU A 369 1.72 -11.01 -17.88
CA GLU A 369 0.67 -11.67 -18.68
C GLU A 369 0.29 -10.72 -19.82
N PRO A 370 0.70 -10.94 -21.07
CA PRO A 370 0.46 -9.99 -22.15
C PRO A 370 -0.92 -10.12 -22.83
N TYR A 371 -1.67 -11.17 -22.54
CA TYR A 371 -2.98 -11.41 -23.15
C TYR A 371 -4.11 -11.00 -22.19
N GLN A 372 -5.32 -10.83 -22.73
CA GLN A 372 -6.49 -10.40 -21.97
C GLN A 372 -7.43 -11.57 -21.66
N GLY A 373 -8.29 -11.41 -20.65
CA GLY A 373 -9.41 -12.32 -20.42
C GLY A 373 -9.09 -13.60 -19.65
N SER A 374 -7.86 -13.76 -19.13
CA SER A 374 -7.58 -14.76 -18.10
C SER A 374 -8.19 -14.32 -16.75
N ALA A 375 -8.62 -15.30 -15.95
CA ALA A 375 -9.12 -15.06 -14.60
C ALA A 375 -8.65 -16.13 -13.61
N ILE A 376 -8.41 -15.70 -12.38
CA ILE A 376 -7.97 -16.53 -11.27
C ILE A 376 -8.87 -16.37 -10.06
N THR A 377 -8.99 -17.42 -9.25
CA THR A 377 -9.50 -17.36 -7.88
C THR A 377 -8.33 -17.20 -6.90
N VAL A 378 -8.45 -16.23 -5.99
CA VAL A 378 -7.58 -16.05 -4.82
C VAL A 378 -8.32 -16.58 -3.60
N THR A 379 -7.71 -17.55 -2.89
CA THR A 379 -8.29 -18.17 -1.68
C THR A 379 -7.39 -17.93 -0.47
N ALA A 380 -8.00 -17.61 0.67
CA ALA A 380 -7.35 -17.51 1.97
C ALA A 380 -8.16 -18.28 3.02
N GLY A 381 -7.71 -19.48 3.37
CA GLY A 381 -8.38 -20.37 4.32
C GLY A 381 -9.78 -20.78 3.87
N GLN A 382 -10.81 -20.10 4.37
CA GLN A 382 -12.23 -20.38 4.13
C GLN A 382 -12.96 -19.25 3.37
N GLN A 383 -12.21 -18.29 2.81
CA GLN A 383 -12.74 -17.18 2.00
C GLN A 383 -12.03 -17.15 0.65
N GLN A 384 -12.74 -16.75 -0.41
CA GLN A 384 -12.18 -16.62 -1.76
C GLN A 384 -12.83 -15.47 -2.54
N PHE A 385 -12.10 -14.89 -3.48
CA PHE A 385 -12.67 -14.06 -4.56
C PHE A 385 -12.05 -14.47 -5.90
N ALA A 386 -12.69 -14.13 -7.01
CA ALA A 386 -12.07 -14.25 -8.34
C ALA A 386 -11.97 -12.88 -9.00
N THR A 387 -11.03 -12.76 -9.94
CA THR A 387 -10.82 -11.53 -10.71
C THR A 387 -10.24 -11.85 -12.08
N LEU A 388 -10.51 -10.96 -13.05
CA LEU A 388 -9.76 -10.92 -14.30
C LEU A 388 -8.34 -10.41 -14.04
N ILE A 389 -7.40 -10.92 -14.82
CA ILE A 389 -6.06 -10.37 -14.89
C ILE A 389 -6.03 -9.25 -15.92
N GLN A 390 -5.42 -8.12 -15.56
CA GLN A 390 -5.14 -7.03 -16.51
C GLN A 390 -3.86 -7.35 -17.29
N PRO A 391 -3.83 -7.19 -18.62
CA PRO A 391 -2.62 -7.43 -19.40
C PRO A 391 -1.47 -6.47 -19.02
N THR A 392 -0.25 -6.98 -19.19
CA THR A 392 1.02 -6.23 -19.22
C THR A 392 1.47 -6.06 -20.69
N ALA A 393 2.52 -5.26 -20.97
CA ALA A 393 2.91 -5.01 -22.37
C ALA A 393 3.70 -6.17 -23.02
N GLY A 394 4.25 -7.09 -22.22
CA GLY A 394 4.99 -8.27 -22.69
C GLY A 394 5.40 -9.16 -21.51
N TRP A 395 5.77 -10.43 -21.78
CA TRP A 395 6.19 -11.44 -20.79
C TRP A 395 7.40 -11.05 -19.90
N ASN A 396 8.16 -10.02 -20.30
CA ASN A 396 9.29 -9.49 -19.53
C ASN A 396 8.89 -8.33 -18.59
N GLU A 397 7.66 -7.81 -18.70
CA GLU A 397 7.19 -6.64 -17.96
C GLU A 397 6.32 -7.06 -16.78
N TYR A 398 6.95 -7.14 -15.60
CA TYR A 398 6.29 -7.53 -14.36
C TYR A 398 5.74 -6.29 -13.64
N HIS A 399 4.43 -6.25 -13.36
CA HIS A 399 3.78 -5.17 -12.62
C HIS A 399 3.15 -5.69 -11.33
N GLU A 400 3.21 -4.90 -10.24
CA GLU A 400 2.41 -5.17 -9.03
C GLU A 400 1.04 -4.48 -9.20
N LYS A 401 -0.03 -5.26 -9.18
CA LYS A 401 -1.42 -4.80 -9.35
C LYS A 401 -2.26 -5.24 -8.16
N ASN A 402 -3.18 -4.40 -7.70
CA ASN A 402 -4.21 -4.77 -6.74
C ASN A 402 -5.26 -5.67 -7.44
N LEU A 403 -5.50 -6.85 -6.89
CA LEU A 403 -6.48 -7.82 -7.39
C LEU A 403 -7.84 -7.73 -6.70
N GLY A 404 -7.88 -7.21 -5.47
CA GLY A 404 -9.06 -7.21 -4.62
C GLY A 404 -8.73 -7.26 -3.13
N VAL A 405 -9.75 -7.32 -2.28
CA VAL A 405 -9.59 -7.37 -0.81
C VAL A 405 -10.19 -8.67 -0.28
N ILE A 406 -9.38 -9.51 0.36
CA ILE A 406 -9.79 -10.79 0.96
C ILE A 406 -9.97 -10.68 2.47
N ARG A 407 -10.95 -11.41 3.01
CA ARG A 407 -11.22 -11.49 4.45
C ARG A 407 -10.50 -12.68 5.06
N VAL A 408 -9.88 -12.48 6.21
CA VAL A 408 -9.34 -13.54 7.08
C VAL A 408 -10.22 -13.60 8.33
N PRO A 409 -11.07 -14.64 8.50
CA PRO A 409 -12.08 -14.66 9.56
C PRO A 409 -11.51 -14.95 10.96
N THR A 410 -10.33 -15.60 11.02
CA THR A 410 -9.68 -16.12 12.22
C THR A 410 -8.17 -15.88 12.18
N THR A 411 -7.54 -15.59 13.31
CA THR A 411 -6.08 -15.52 13.42
C THR A 411 -5.47 -16.92 13.45
N GLY A 412 -4.42 -17.19 12.66
CA GLY A 412 -3.73 -18.49 12.63
C GLY A 412 -2.88 -18.70 11.38
N GLU A 413 -2.29 -19.90 11.26
CA GLU A 413 -1.76 -20.36 9.96
C GLU A 413 -2.90 -20.41 8.94
N THR A 414 -2.68 -19.79 7.79
CA THR A 414 -3.64 -19.69 6.70
C THR A 414 -3.00 -20.20 5.41
N ASN A 415 -3.65 -21.16 4.76
CA ASN A 415 -3.33 -21.55 3.39
C ASN A 415 -3.79 -20.43 2.45
N ILE A 416 -2.87 -19.92 1.63
CA ILE A 416 -3.15 -18.99 0.54
C ILE A 416 -2.95 -19.75 -0.76
N SER A 417 -3.90 -19.69 -1.69
CA SER A 417 -3.74 -20.31 -3.00
C SER A 417 -4.32 -19.46 -4.13
N LEU A 418 -3.74 -19.67 -5.32
CA LEU A 418 -4.20 -19.14 -6.58
C LEU A 418 -4.57 -20.30 -7.50
N GLN A 419 -5.76 -20.25 -8.07
CA GLN A 419 -6.28 -21.24 -9.02
C GLN A 419 -6.68 -20.55 -10.31
N GLY A 420 -6.22 -21.07 -11.46
CA GLY A 420 -6.71 -20.64 -12.76
C GLY A 420 -8.13 -21.13 -12.95
N ILE A 421 -9.06 -20.23 -13.27
CA ILE A 421 -10.44 -20.60 -13.63
C ILE A 421 -10.71 -20.45 -15.13
N GLN A 422 -9.92 -19.59 -15.79
CA GLN A 422 -10.10 -19.22 -17.19
C GLN A 422 -8.75 -18.77 -17.77
N LEU A 423 -8.33 -19.37 -18.88
CA LEU A 423 -7.11 -19.00 -19.61
C LEU A 423 -7.30 -17.69 -20.39
N SER A 424 -6.20 -17.06 -20.80
CA SER A 424 -6.22 -15.88 -21.66
C SER A 424 -6.85 -16.16 -23.03
N LEU A 425 -7.52 -15.14 -23.57
CA LEU A 425 -8.18 -15.16 -24.87
C LEU A 425 -7.18 -14.96 -26.01
N VAL A 426 -7.26 -15.84 -27.00
CA VAL A 426 -6.58 -15.72 -28.30
C VAL A 426 -7.57 -15.98 -29.43
N LYS A 427 -7.24 -15.54 -30.66
CA LYS A 427 -8.00 -15.92 -31.85
C LYS A 427 -7.58 -17.30 -32.33
N ASP A 428 -8.54 -18.17 -32.62
CA ASP A 428 -8.31 -19.43 -33.31
C ASP A 428 -8.07 -19.24 -34.83
N GLU A 429 -7.89 -20.35 -35.54
CA GLU A 429 -7.68 -20.39 -37.01
C GLU A 429 -8.87 -19.80 -37.81
N LYS A 430 -10.05 -19.66 -37.19
CA LYS A 430 -11.26 -19.06 -37.76
C LYS A 430 -11.48 -17.62 -37.29
N GLY A 431 -10.53 -17.06 -36.53
CA GLY A 431 -10.58 -15.71 -35.96
C GLY A 431 -11.42 -15.57 -34.69
N LYS A 432 -11.95 -16.67 -34.14
CA LYS A 432 -12.87 -16.72 -32.99
C LYS A 432 -12.10 -16.65 -31.67
N LEU A 433 -12.63 -15.93 -30.69
CA LEU A 433 -11.95 -15.75 -29.39
C LEU A 433 -12.16 -16.98 -28.49
N VAL A 434 -11.06 -17.65 -28.13
CA VAL A 434 -11.04 -18.88 -27.33
C VAL A 434 -10.05 -18.78 -26.16
N HIS A 435 -10.42 -19.36 -25.01
CA HIS A 435 -9.57 -19.42 -23.81
C HIS A 435 -8.58 -20.59 -23.90
N LYS A 436 -7.44 -20.37 -24.56
CA LYS A 436 -6.50 -21.45 -24.94
C LYS A 436 -5.03 -21.19 -24.59
N GLU A 437 -4.63 -19.95 -24.31
CA GLU A 437 -3.23 -19.55 -24.24
C GLU A 437 -2.61 -19.83 -22.84
N ALA A 438 -2.54 -18.82 -21.98
CA ALA A 438 -1.80 -18.88 -20.73
C ALA A 438 -2.55 -18.28 -19.54
N LEU A 439 -1.89 -18.36 -18.39
CA LEU A 439 -2.14 -17.68 -17.13
C LEU A 439 -0.81 -17.06 -16.65
N PRO A 440 -0.83 -16.08 -15.73
CA PRO A 440 0.32 -15.21 -15.51
C PRO A 440 1.56 -15.88 -14.93
N ASP A 441 2.73 -15.42 -15.39
CA ASP A 441 4.01 -15.68 -14.75
C ASP A 441 4.12 -14.83 -13.47
N ILE A 442 4.45 -15.43 -12.32
CA ILE A 442 4.30 -14.79 -10.99
C ILE A 442 5.60 -14.77 -10.20
N GLN A 443 6.00 -13.58 -9.71
CA GLN A 443 7.13 -13.37 -8.81
C GLN A 443 6.73 -13.42 -7.33
N TYR A 444 5.62 -12.79 -6.95
CA TYR A 444 5.08 -12.85 -5.58
C TYR A 444 3.64 -12.34 -5.49
N LEU A 445 2.98 -12.72 -4.40
CA LEU A 445 1.73 -12.13 -3.92
C LEU A 445 2.01 -11.33 -2.63
N SER A 446 1.46 -10.12 -2.50
CA SER A 446 1.51 -9.28 -1.30
C SER A 446 0.14 -9.29 -0.61
N LEU A 447 0.10 -9.61 0.68
CA LEU A 447 -1.07 -9.38 1.54
C LEU A 447 -0.82 -8.15 2.43
N ILE A 448 -1.61 -7.09 2.22
CA ILE A 448 -1.48 -5.81 2.92
C ILE A 448 -2.69 -5.62 3.84
N PRO A 449 -2.54 -5.58 5.18
CA PRO A 449 -3.64 -5.31 6.10
C PRO A 449 -4.42 -4.04 5.72
N THR A 450 -5.75 -4.09 5.73
CA THR A 450 -6.58 -2.98 5.28
C THR A 450 -7.88 -2.84 6.09
N LYS A 451 -8.48 -1.65 6.02
CA LYS A 451 -9.83 -1.36 6.50
C LYS A 451 -10.89 -1.42 5.39
N GLU A 452 -10.47 -1.53 4.13
CA GLU A 452 -11.38 -1.64 3.00
C GLU A 452 -12.31 -2.85 3.13
N LYS A 453 -13.53 -2.72 2.58
CA LYS A 453 -14.48 -3.83 2.53
C LYS A 453 -13.92 -4.96 1.67
N SER A 454 -14.07 -6.18 2.14
CA SER A 454 -13.67 -7.36 1.38
C SER A 454 -14.70 -7.71 0.31
N VAL A 455 -14.20 -8.21 -0.83
CA VAL A 455 -14.98 -8.75 -1.95
C VAL A 455 -15.00 -10.28 -1.96
N SER A 456 -14.47 -10.94 -0.92
CA SER A 456 -14.42 -12.40 -0.83
C SER A 456 -15.63 -13.00 -0.14
N SER A 457 -16.15 -14.09 -0.71
CA SER A 457 -17.24 -14.89 -0.16
C SER A 457 -16.73 -16.23 0.41
N PRO A 458 -17.53 -16.98 1.18
CA PRO A 458 -17.15 -18.29 1.70
C PRO A 458 -16.88 -19.32 0.59
N ILE A 459 -15.94 -20.24 0.82
CA ILE A 459 -15.67 -21.33 -0.14
C ILE A 459 -16.84 -22.33 -0.22
N ASN A 460 -17.59 -22.48 0.87
CA ASN A 460 -18.74 -23.37 1.02
C ASN A 460 -20.09 -22.71 0.63
N ILE A 461 -20.07 -21.72 -0.26
CA ILE A 461 -21.22 -20.82 -0.56
C ILE A 461 -22.54 -21.54 -0.85
N LEU A 462 -22.49 -22.74 -1.45
CA LEU A 462 -23.65 -23.58 -1.74
C LEU A 462 -24.40 -24.08 -0.49
N GLN A 463 -23.81 -23.97 0.70
CA GLN A 463 -24.45 -24.31 1.98
C GLN A 463 -25.26 -23.16 2.57
N GLU A 464 -25.05 -21.92 2.10
CA GLU A 464 -25.71 -20.73 2.65
C GLU A 464 -27.05 -20.37 1.99
N PHE A 465 -27.39 -21.09 0.90
CA PHE A 465 -28.52 -20.84 0.00
C PHE A 465 -29.89 -20.85 0.68
N LYS A 466 -30.67 -19.79 0.47
CA LYS A 466 -32.04 -19.57 1.01
C LYS A 466 -33.05 -19.22 -0.08
N GLY A 467 -32.89 -19.79 -1.26
CA GLY A 467 -33.75 -19.52 -2.40
C GLY A 467 -35.21 -19.93 -2.19
N LYS A 468 -36.10 -19.25 -2.92
CA LYS A 468 -37.56 -19.46 -2.90
C LYS A 468 -38.01 -20.08 -4.23
N PRO A 469 -39.05 -20.93 -4.25
CA PRO A 469 -39.61 -21.43 -5.50
C PRO A 469 -40.09 -20.30 -6.41
N ILE A 470 -39.67 -20.32 -7.68
CA ILE A 470 -40.23 -19.48 -8.76
C ILE A 470 -41.17 -20.26 -9.68
N PHE A 471 -41.29 -21.57 -9.48
CA PHE A 471 -42.35 -22.41 -10.02
C PHE A 471 -43.11 -23.08 -8.87
N ASN A 472 -44.42 -23.31 -9.03
CA ASN A 472 -45.31 -23.79 -7.97
C ASN A 472 -45.83 -25.23 -8.19
N GLY A 473 -45.30 -25.95 -9.19
CA GLY A 473 -45.72 -27.30 -9.58
C GLY A 473 -47.02 -27.38 -10.39
N LYS A 474 -47.80 -26.29 -10.49
CA LYS A 474 -49.24 -26.37 -10.82
C LYS A 474 -49.74 -25.37 -11.87
N THR A 475 -49.09 -24.21 -12.01
CA THR A 475 -49.48 -23.18 -12.98
C THR A 475 -48.27 -22.42 -13.50
N PHE A 476 -48.37 -21.92 -14.74
CA PHE A 476 -47.40 -21.00 -15.35
C PHE A 476 -47.38 -19.59 -14.73
N LYS A 477 -47.83 -19.41 -13.48
CA LYS A 477 -47.78 -18.08 -12.84
C LYS A 477 -46.32 -17.70 -12.57
N GLY A 478 -45.85 -16.59 -13.15
CA GLY A 478 -44.44 -16.20 -13.14
C GLY A 478 -43.68 -16.58 -14.42
N TRP A 479 -44.36 -17.20 -15.39
CA TRP A 479 -43.77 -17.75 -16.62
C TRP A 479 -44.64 -17.45 -17.85
N THR A 480 -43.99 -16.99 -18.92
CA THR A 480 -44.61 -16.64 -20.19
C THR A 480 -43.83 -17.28 -21.34
N GLY A 481 -44.53 -17.96 -22.26
CA GLY A 481 -43.93 -18.45 -23.51
C GLY A 481 -43.39 -17.27 -24.33
N ASN A 482 -42.19 -17.39 -24.89
CA ASN A 482 -41.47 -16.23 -25.42
C ASN A 482 -42.21 -15.54 -26.57
N ASN A 483 -42.66 -16.31 -27.57
CA ASN A 483 -43.61 -15.87 -28.61
C ASN A 483 -45.08 -16.06 -28.15
N GLY A 484 -45.36 -15.72 -26.89
CA GLY A 484 -46.67 -15.80 -26.27
C GLY A 484 -47.36 -17.15 -26.45
N LYS A 485 -48.55 -17.14 -27.06
CA LYS A 485 -49.38 -18.35 -27.24
C LYS A 485 -48.77 -19.41 -28.15
N GLU A 486 -47.85 -19.05 -29.04
CA GLU A 486 -47.25 -20.02 -29.95
C GLU A 486 -46.23 -20.88 -29.20
N SER A 487 -45.28 -20.26 -28.49
CA SER A 487 -44.37 -20.98 -27.59
C SER A 487 -45.10 -21.78 -26.53
N MET A 488 -46.19 -21.26 -25.96
CA MET A 488 -46.99 -21.99 -24.96
C MET A 488 -47.59 -23.32 -25.46
N LYS A 489 -47.67 -23.58 -26.78
CA LYS A 489 -48.09 -24.89 -27.30
C LYS A 489 -47.10 -26.00 -26.97
N TRP A 490 -45.83 -25.64 -26.77
CA TRP A 490 -44.72 -26.55 -26.51
C TRP A 490 -44.46 -26.77 -25.01
N PHE A 491 -45.18 -26.08 -24.13
CA PHE A 491 -45.00 -26.18 -22.67
C PHE A 491 -46.26 -26.63 -21.95
N ARG A 492 -46.13 -27.70 -21.15
CA ARG A 492 -47.19 -28.26 -20.29
C ARG A 492 -46.67 -28.50 -18.87
N ILE A 493 -47.56 -28.85 -17.93
CA ILE A 493 -47.22 -29.13 -16.53
C ILE A 493 -47.73 -30.52 -16.13
N GLU A 494 -46.81 -31.40 -15.72
CA GLU A 494 -47.06 -32.78 -15.33
C GLU A 494 -46.12 -33.16 -14.17
N GLU A 495 -46.59 -33.94 -13.18
CA GLU A 495 -45.80 -34.40 -12.01
C GLU A 495 -44.96 -33.33 -11.28
N ASP A 496 -45.57 -32.16 -11.03
CA ASP A 496 -44.94 -30.95 -10.46
C ASP A 496 -43.70 -30.44 -11.26
N ALA A 497 -43.62 -30.79 -12.56
CA ALA A 497 -42.61 -30.31 -13.50
C ALA A 497 -43.22 -29.49 -14.65
N ILE A 498 -42.44 -28.55 -15.18
CA ILE A 498 -42.67 -27.98 -16.52
C ILE A 498 -42.05 -28.93 -17.53
N ILE A 499 -42.79 -29.30 -18.57
CA ILE A 499 -42.28 -30.10 -19.69
C ILE A 499 -42.32 -29.24 -20.94
N GLY A 500 -41.15 -29.03 -21.56
CA GLY A 500 -41.00 -28.46 -22.89
C GLY A 500 -40.81 -29.56 -23.93
N GLY A 501 -41.56 -29.51 -25.04
CA GLY A 501 -41.50 -30.51 -26.12
C GLY A 501 -42.56 -31.62 -26.01
N ASN A 502 -42.42 -32.64 -26.86
CA ASN A 502 -43.28 -33.83 -26.91
C ASN A 502 -42.54 -35.00 -27.61
N THR A 503 -42.99 -36.24 -27.41
CA THR A 503 -42.36 -37.45 -27.97
C THR A 503 -42.97 -37.96 -29.29
N GLU A 504 -43.95 -37.28 -29.87
CA GLU A 504 -44.69 -37.75 -31.06
C GLU A 504 -44.35 -36.97 -32.35
N MET A 505 -43.97 -35.70 -32.22
CA MET A 505 -43.74 -34.76 -33.32
C MET A 505 -42.40 -34.03 -33.14
N GLU A 506 -41.72 -33.76 -34.26
CA GLU A 506 -40.52 -32.92 -34.29
C GLU A 506 -40.81 -31.47 -33.84
N ILE A 507 -39.84 -30.85 -33.19
CA ILE A 507 -39.89 -29.47 -32.70
C ILE A 507 -39.38 -28.56 -33.83
N PRO A 508 -40.21 -27.66 -34.39
CA PRO A 508 -39.95 -27.02 -35.69
C PRO A 508 -39.08 -25.76 -35.63
N GLN A 509 -38.85 -25.22 -34.43
CA GLN A 509 -38.02 -24.04 -34.13
C GLN A 509 -37.65 -24.10 -32.64
N ASN A 510 -36.67 -23.30 -32.19
CA ASN A 510 -36.37 -23.21 -30.76
C ASN A 510 -37.53 -22.56 -29.99
N GLU A 511 -37.91 -23.16 -28.86
CA GLU A 511 -39.03 -22.69 -28.06
C GLU A 511 -38.64 -22.50 -26.59
N PHE A 512 -39.06 -21.37 -26.03
CA PHE A 512 -38.63 -20.92 -24.71
C PHE A 512 -39.81 -20.51 -23.82
N LEU A 513 -39.78 -20.96 -22.57
CA LEU A 513 -40.65 -20.49 -21.49
C LEU A 513 -39.82 -19.60 -20.56
N ARG A 514 -40.03 -18.28 -20.61
CA ARG A 514 -39.25 -17.30 -19.83
C ARG A 514 -39.98 -16.80 -18.60
N SER A 515 -39.23 -16.33 -17.62
CA SER A 515 -39.77 -15.68 -16.42
C SER A 515 -40.48 -14.36 -16.76
N ASP A 516 -41.48 -13.99 -15.96
CA ASP A 516 -42.21 -12.72 -16.11
C ASP A 516 -41.37 -11.48 -15.70
N ARG A 517 -40.17 -11.69 -15.13
CA ARG A 517 -39.21 -10.63 -14.78
C ARG A 517 -37.76 -11.02 -15.07
N GLU A 518 -36.90 -10.02 -15.06
CA GLU A 518 -35.45 -10.13 -15.16
C GLU A 518 -34.76 -10.39 -13.80
N TYR A 519 -33.52 -10.87 -13.87
CA TYR A 519 -32.63 -11.16 -12.74
C TYR A 519 -31.21 -10.66 -13.00
N GLY A 520 -30.57 -10.09 -11.98
CA GLY A 520 -29.19 -9.57 -12.04
C GLY A 520 -28.18 -10.53 -11.42
N ASN A 521 -27.86 -10.35 -10.14
CA ASN A 521 -27.12 -11.34 -9.36
C ASN A 521 -28.09 -12.34 -8.74
N PHE A 522 -27.81 -13.63 -8.86
CA PHE A 522 -28.65 -14.68 -8.29
C PHE A 522 -27.89 -16.01 -8.15
N GLU A 523 -28.43 -16.91 -7.32
CA GLU A 523 -28.22 -18.34 -7.46
C GLU A 523 -29.55 -19.01 -7.82
N LEU A 524 -29.57 -19.70 -8.95
CA LEU A 524 -30.69 -20.48 -9.47
C LEU A 524 -30.37 -21.96 -9.27
N ARG A 525 -31.30 -22.70 -8.67
CA ARG A 525 -31.25 -24.16 -8.56
C ARG A 525 -32.47 -24.77 -9.20
N LEU A 526 -32.27 -25.84 -9.96
CA LEU A 526 -33.36 -26.64 -10.53
C LEU A 526 -32.90 -28.07 -10.74
N LYS A 527 -33.88 -28.97 -10.94
CA LYS A 527 -33.64 -30.30 -11.50
C LYS A 527 -34.18 -30.37 -12.93
N PHE A 528 -33.47 -31.09 -13.77
CA PHE A 528 -33.88 -31.38 -15.14
C PHE A 528 -33.77 -32.88 -15.44
N LYS A 529 -34.59 -33.34 -16.39
CA LYS A 529 -34.53 -34.67 -16.98
C LYS A 529 -34.90 -34.55 -18.46
N ILE A 530 -34.31 -35.38 -19.30
CA ILE A 530 -34.67 -35.52 -20.71
C ILE A 530 -35.43 -36.82 -20.94
N ASN A 531 -36.46 -36.77 -21.79
CA ASN A 531 -37.11 -37.93 -22.37
C ASN A 531 -36.96 -37.85 -23.90
N CYS A 532 -36.05 -38.65 -24.45
CA CYS A 532 -35.75 -38.71 -25.87
C CYS A 532 -35.38 -40.14 -26.27
N ALA A 533 -35.69 -40.51 -27.52
CA ALA A 533 -35.39 -41.83 -28.07
C ALA A 533 -33.87 -42.12 -28.12
N ASP A 534 -33.08 -41.13 -28.54
CA ASP A 534 -31.62 -41.23 -28.65
C ASP A 534 -30.89 -40.00 -28.07
N ASP A 535 -29.58 -39.92 -28.26
CA ASP A 535 -28.72 -38.86 -27.71
C ASP A 535 -28.71 -37.56 -28.55
N SER A 536 -29.64 -37.37 -29.50
CA SER A 536 -29.80 -36.10 -30.24
C SER A 536 -30.61 -35.02 -29.51
N TYR A 537 -30.83 -35.15 -28.20
CA TYR A 537 -31.50 -34.11 -27.42
C TYR A 537 -30.68 -32.82 -27.35
N ASN A 538 -31.38 -31.70 -27.48
CA ASN A 538 -30.86 -30.38 -27.18
C ASN A 538 -31.93 -29.56 -26.43
N ALA A 539 -31.50 -28.92 -25.35
CA ALA A 539 -32.29 -28.15 -24.41
C ALA A 539 -31.34 -27.36 -23.51
N GLY A 540 -31.85 -26.46 -22.68
CA GLY A 540 -31.02 -25.67 -21.79
C GLY A 540 -31.80 -24.74 -20.88
N ILE A 541 -31.07 -24.06 -20.01
CA ILE A 541 -31.60 -22.98 -19.18
C ILE A 541 -30.86 -21.71 -19.54
N GLN A 542 -31.55 -20.80 -20.23
CA GLN A 542 -31.04 -19.46 -20.47
C GLN A 542 -31.16 -18.58 -19.23
N PHE A 543 -30.22 -17.66 -19.04
CA PHE A 543 -30.19 -16.76 -17.90
C PHE A 543 -29.46 -15.45 -18.21
N ARG A 544 -29.96 -14.32 -17.68
CA ARG A 544 -29.55 -12.96 -18.09
C ARG A 544 -29.71 -12.72 -19.60
N SER A 545 -30.57 -13.48 -20.25
CA SER A 545 -30.86 -13.38 -21.68
C SER A 545 -32.01 -12.43 -21.95
N GLN A 546 -32.09 -11.93 -23.18
CA GLN A 546 -33.18 -11.08 -23.64
C GLN A 546 -33.96 -11.79 -24.75
N PRO A 547 -35.27 -11.52 -24.91
CA PRO A 547 -35.99 -11.91 -26.12
C PRO A 547 -35.36 -11.25 -27.34
N GLN A 548 -35.24 -11.99 -28.44
CA GLN A 548 -34.74 -11.43 -29.69
C GLN A 548 -35.75 -10.43 -30.27
N THR A 549 -35.25 -9.31 -30.79
CA THR A 549 -36.06 -8.21 -31.35
C THR A 549 -36.02 -8.12 -32.87
N GLU A 550 -35.20 -8.95 -33.53
CA GLU A 550 -35.24 -9.12 -34.98
C GLU A 550 -36.58 -9.76 -35.42
N LYS A 551 -37.22 -9.14 -36.41
CA LYS A 551 -38.50 -9.59 -36.96
C LYS A 551 -38.40 -11.00 -37.55
N GLY A 552 -39.30 -11.90 -37.14
CA GLY A 552 -39.31 -13.31 -37.51
C GLY A 552 -38.53 -14.21 -36.54
N LYS A 553 -37.85 -13.65 -35.52
CA LYS A 553 -37.16 -14.37 -34.45
C LYS A 553 -37.80 -14.13 -33.08
N GLU A 554 -39.07 -13.75 -33.01
CA GLU A 554 -39.76 -13.42 -31.75
C GLU A 554 -39.93 -14.63 -30.79
N HIS A 555 -39.64 -15.85 -31.26
CA HIS A 555 -39.51 -17.06 -30.44
C HIS A 555 -38.15 -17.18 -29.74
N GLU A 556 -37.10 -16.53 -30.25
CA GLU A 556 -35.71 -16.72 -29.81
C GLU A 556 -35.29 -15.89 -28.59
N MET A 557 -34.25 -16.37 -27.92
CA MET A 557 -33.61 -15.73 -26.77
C MET A 557 -32.11 -15.55 -27.02
N ILE A 558 -31.61 -14.32 -26.86
CA ILE A 558 -30.21 -13.94 -27.02
C ILE A 558 -29.53 -13.79 -25.65
N GLY A 559 -28.51 -14.61 -25.37
CA GLY A 559 -27.77 -14.55 -24.11
C GLY A 559 -27.12 -15.86 -23.66
N TYR A 560 -26.85 -15.96 -22.37
CA TYR A 560 -26.16 -17.13 -21.80
C TYR A 560 -27.10 -18.32 -21.65
N GLN A 561 -26.59 -19.53 -21.91
CA GLN A 561 -27.31 -20.79 -21.67
C GLN A 561 -26.46 -21.79 -20.88
N ALA A 562 -27.06 -22.45 -19.89
CA ALA A 562 -26.53 -23.68 -19.32
C ALA A 562 -27.10 -24.87 -20.11
N ASP A 563 -26.26 -25.49 -20.95
CA ASP A 563 -26.69 -26.46 -21.95
C ASP A 563 -27.00 -27.84 -21.38
N ILE A 564 -27.94 -28.53 -22.02
CA ILE A 564 -28.30 -29.93 -21.80
C ILE A 564 -28.15 -30.67 -23.14
N ILE A 565 -26.91 -30.89 -23.56
CA ILE A 565 -26.57 -31.66 -24.77
C ILE A 565 -25.69 -32.87 -24.45
N SER A 566 -25.88 -33.95 -25.20
CA SER A 566 -25.29 -35.27 -24.93
C SER A 566 -23.75 -35.27 -24.90
N TRP A 567 -23.13 -34.53 -25.82
CA TRP A 567 -21.69 -34.50 -26.04
C TRP A 567 -20.93 -33.44 -25.23
N LYS A 568 -21.64 -32.51 -24.56
CA LYS A 568 -21.00 -31.44 -23.76
C LYS A 568 -21.86 -31.05 -22.55
N LYS A 569 -21.37 -31.38 -21.36
CA LYS A 569 -22.16 -31.44 -20.11
C LYS A 569 -21.70 -30.36 -19.13
N GLY A 570 -22.64 -29.59 -18.59
CA GLY A 570 -22.33 -28.53 -17.61
C GLY A 570 -21.59 -27.33 -18.20
N ALA A 571 -21.74 -27.08 -19.49
CA ALA A 571 -21.09 -25.98 -20.18
C ALA A 571 -22.00 -24.75 -20.29
N LEU A 572 -21.37 -23.59 -20.46
CA LEU A 572 -22.01 -22.31 -20.76
C LEU A 572 -21.93 -22.07 -22.27
N TYR A 573 -23.07 -21.93 -22.95
CA TYR A 573 -23.17 -21.44 -24.32
C TYR A 573 -23.58 -19.97 -24.34
N ASP A 574 -23.34 -19.28 -25.45
CA ASP A 574 -23.63 -17.85 -25.63
C ASP A 574 -24.44 -17.61 -26.92
N GLU A 575 -25.73 -17.85 -26.76
CA GLU A 575 -26.76 -17.95 -27.79
C GLU A 575 -27.00 -16.62 -28.49
N GLN A 576 -27.05 -16.66 -29.83
CA GLN A 576 -27.14 -15.53 -30.76
C GLN A 576 -26.13 -14.36 -30.58
N ARG A 577 -25.19 -14.43 -29.62
CA ARG A 577 -24.09 -13.48 -29.47
C ARG A 577 -22.81 -14.02 -30.10
N ARG A 578 -22.17 -15.00 -29.47
CA ARG A 578 -20.86 -15.53 -29.90
C ARG A 578 -20.96 -16.88 -30.62
N TRP A 579 -22.11 -17.54 -30.55
CA TRP A 579 -22.32 -18.90 -31.07
C TRP A 579 -21.22 -19.86 -30.57
N ASP A 580 -20.87 -19.76 -29.29
CA ASP A 580 -19.81 -20.56 -28.68
C ASP A 580 -20.06 -20.93 -27.23
N PHE A 581 -19.28 -21.91 -26.79
CA PHE A 581 -19.10 -22.23 -25.39
C PHE A 581 -18.02 -21.37 -24.76
N LEU A 582 -18.30 -20.84 -23.57
CA LEU A 582 -17.42 -19.90 -22.88
C LEU A 582 -16.61 -20.54 -21.73
N GLY A 583 -15.46 -19.94 -21.44
CA GLY A 583 -14.56 -20.37 -20.37
C GLY A 583 -13.85 -21.71 -20.63
N ASN A 584 -13.29 -22.29 -19.56
CA ASN A 584 -12.62 -23.59 -19.58
C ASN A 584 -13.38 -24.58 -18.69
N PRO A 585 -13.52 -25.86 -19.10
CA PRO A 585 -14.15 -26.87 -18.26
C PRO A 585 -13.27 -27.18 -17.03
N LEU A 586 -13.89 -27.20 -15.85
CA LEU A 586 -13.20 -27.52 -14.59
C LEU A 586 -13.33 -29.00 -14.17
N ALA A 587 -14.22 -29.75 -14.82
CA ALA A 587 -14.44 -31.17 -14.55
C ALA A 587 -14.31 -32.00 -15.84
N LYS A 588 -13.39 -32.96 -15.83
CA LYS A 588 -13.29 -34.00 -16.86
C LYS A 588 -14.40 -35.04 -16.61
N ASN A 589 -15.36 -35.13 -17.53
CA ASN A 589 -16.49 -36.08 -17.50
C ASN A 589 -17.36 -36.00 -16.22
N PRO A 590 -18.12 -34.90 -15.99
CA PRO A 590 -19.05 -34.81 -14.87
C PRO A 590 -20.13 -35.89 -14.94
N THR A 591 -20.49 -36.46 -13.79
CA THR A 591 -21.53 -37.49 -13.64
C THR A 591 -22.88 -36.97 -14.13
N TYR A 592 -23.51 -37.67 -15.07
CA TYR A 592 -24.72 -37.24 -15.77
C TYR A 592 -25.40 -38.43 -16.45
N ASN A 593 -26.72 -38.56 -16.27
CA ASN A 593 -27.56 -39.46 -17.06
C ASN A 593 -28.82 -38.71 -17.49
N ALA A 594 -28.97 -38.41 -18.78
CA ALA A 594 -30.08 -37.62 -19.32
C ALA A 594 -31.47 -38.14 -18.93
N ARG A 595 -31.63 -39.47 -18.79
CA ARG A 595 -32.92 -40.13 -18.50
C ARG A 595 -33.28 -40.14 -17.00
N GLU A 596 -32.42 -39.60 -16.15
CA GLU A 596 -32.62 -39.43 -14.70
C GLU A 596 -32.76 -37.94 -14.32
N TRP A 597 -33.13 -37.67 -13.06
CA TRP A 597 -33.20 -36.31 -12.53
C TRP A 597 -31.80 -35.81 -12.15
N ASN A 598 -31.25 -34.93 -12.99
CA ASN A 598 -30.00 -34.22 -12.74
C ASN A 598 -30.30 -32.87 -12.07
N SER A 599 -29.35 -32.30 -11.33
CA SER A 599 -29.47 -30.97 -10.74
C SER A 599 -28.49 -29.98 -11.37
N TYR A 600 -28.98 -28.80 -11.75
CA TYR A 600 -28.13 -27.64 -12.04
C TYR A 600 -28.18 -26.65 -10.87
N ILE A 601 -27.02 -26.09 -10.57
CA ILE A 601 -26.87 -24.82 -9.84
C ILE A 601 -26.18 -23.84 -10.80
N ILE A 602 -26.79 -22.68 -11.02
CA ILE A 602 -26.27 -21.60 -11.85
C ILE A 602 -26.17 -20.37 -10.95
N ARG A 603 -24.95 -19.88 -10.69
CA ARG A 603 -24.72 -18.71 -9.83
C ARG A 603 -24.05 -17.59 -10.60
N CYS A 604 -24.60 -16.40 -10.52
CA CYS A 604 -24.15 -15.22 -11.23
C CYS A 604 -23.92 -14.05 -10.25
N GLU A 605 -22.70 -13.53 -10.19
CA GLU A 605 -22.25 -12.52 -9.22
C GLU A 605 -21.41 -11.46 -9.95
N GLY A 606 -22.03 -10.33 -10.29
CA GLY A 606 -21.46 -9.36 -11.23
C GLY A 606 -21.09 -10.07 -12.55
N PRO A 607 -19.86 -9.91 -13.09
CA PRO A 607 -19.39 -10.59 -14.30
C PRO A 607 -19.09 -12.09 -14.16
N ARG A 608 -19.11 -12.65 -12.93
CA ARG A 608 -18.75 -14.06 -12.68
C ARG A 608 -19.97 -14.97 -12.84
N VAL A 609 -19.82 -16.05 -13.60
CA VAL A 609 -20.85 -17.07 -13.88
C VAL A 609 -20.30 -18.45 -13.54
N ARG A 610 -21.00 -19.20 -12.68
CA ARG A 610 -20.57 -20.51 -12.19
C ARG A 610 -21.67 -21.55 -12.37
N ILE A 611 -21.29 -22.74 -12.82
CA ILE A 611 -22.21 -23.86 -13.06
C ILE A 611 -21.72 -25.08 -12.28
N TRP A 612 -22.65 -25.72 -11.55
CA TRP A 612 -22.46 -27.04 -10.97
C TRP A 612 -23.50 -28.01 -11.53
N LEU A 613 -23.04 -29.15 -12.04
CA LEU A 613 -23.87 -30.26 -12.50
C LEU A 613 -23.74 -31.40 -11.49
N ASN A 614 -24.87 -31.84 -10.92
CA ASN A 614 -24.92 -32.92 -9.92
C ASN A 614 -23.93 -32.70 -8.75
N GLY A 615 -23.75 -31.44 -8.34
CA GLY A 615 -22.84 -31.01 -7.26
C GLY A 615 -21.37 -30.81 -7.69
N ILE A 616 -20.97 -31.28 -8.87
CA ILE A 616 -19.61 -31.09 -9.41
C ILE A 616 -19.55 -29.71 -10.10
N GLN A 617 -18.59 -28.86 -9.73
CA GLN A 617 -18.39 -27.59 -10.44
C GLN A 617 -17.80 -27.86 -11.83
N THR A 618 -18.55 -27.54 -12.88
CA THR A 618 -18.15 -27.77 -14.27
C THR A 618 -17.55 -26.52 -14.90
N LEU A 619 -17.91 -25.33 -14.39
CA LEU A 619 -17.46 -24.04 -14.92
C LEU A 619 -17.28 -22.98 -13.83
N ASP A 620 -16.31 -22.10 -14.05
CA ASP A 620 -16.16 -20.82 -13.33
C ASP A 620 -15.68 -19.75 -14.32
N TYR A 621 -16.64 -19.10 -15.00
CA TYR A 621 -16.42 -18.11 -16.05
C TYR A 621 -16.44 -16.70 -15.47
N PHE A 622 -15.66 -15.80 -16.06
CA PHE A 622 -15.64 -14.38 -15.71
C PHE A 622 -15.65 -13.56 -17.00
N GLU A 623 -16.78 -12.92 -17.30
CA GLU A 623 -17.03 -12.19 -18.55
C GLU A 623 -16.09 -10.97 -18.68
N PRO A 624 -15.16 -10.94 -19.66
CA PRO A 624 -14.23 -9.82 -19.82
C PRO A 624 -14.81 -8.61 -20.53
N PHE A 625 -16.01 -8.70 -21.14
CA PHE A 625 -16.60 -7.65 -21.98
C PHE A 625 -17.86 -7.01 -21.39
N VAL A 626 -17.86 -6.79 -20.07
CA VAL A 626 -18.92 -6.02 -19.38
C VAL A 626 -18.68 -4.51 -19.50
N ASP A 627 -17.53 -4.04 -19.05
CA ASP A 627 -17.15 -2.62 -19.08
C ASP A 627 -16.50 -2.19 -20.41
N THR A 628 -15.92 -3.15 -21.13
CA THR A 628 -15.33 -2.98 -22.47
C THR A 628 -16.24 -3.64 -23.52
N PRO A 629 -16.38 -3.08 -24.72
CA PRO A 629 -17.06 -3.77 -25.81
C PRO A 629 -16.25 -4.98 -26.27
N HIS A 630 -16.95 -6.01 -26.73
CA HIS A 630 -16.38 -7.16 -27.42
C HIS A 630 -15.63 -6.72 -28.70
N PRO A 631 -14.54 -7.40 -29.10
CA PRO A 631 -13.78 -7.05 -30.31
C PRO A 631 -14.56 -7.29 -31.62
N ASP A 632 -15.63 -8.09 -31.58
CA ASP A 632 -16.69 -8.00 -32.58
C ASP A 632 -17.67 -6.88 -32.19
N VAL A 633 -17.68 -5.84 -33.02
CA VAL A 633 -18.47 -4.62 -32.82
C VAL A 633 -19.98 -4.85 -32.87
N GLN A 634 -20.46 -5.97 -33.44
CA GLN A 634 -21.89 -6.31 -33.47
C GLN A 634 -22.40 -6.78 -32.10
N ILE A 635 -21.52 -7.37 -31.28
CA ILE A 635 -21.88 -7.93 -29.96
C ILE A 635 -21.88 -6.86 -28.86
N GLY A 636 -21.03 -5.83 -28.98
CA GLY A 636 -20.99 -4.71 -28.03
C GLY A 636 -20.60 -5.13 -26.61
N ARG A 637 -21.18 -4.50 -25.58
CA ARG A 637 -20.98 -4.87 -24.16
C ARG A 637 -22.00 -5.91 -23.73
N ILE A 638 -21.60 -6.85 -22.87
CA ILE A 638 -22.42 -7.99 -22.47
C ILE A 638 -23.34 -7.66 -21.27
N PRO A 639 -24.68 -7.72 -21.42
CA PRO A 639 -25.63 -7.48 -20.34
C PRO A 639 -25.45 -8.44 -19.14
N GLN A 640 -25.58 -7.89 -17.93
CA GLN A 640 -25.51 -8.64 -16.66
C GLN A 640 -26.89 -8.77 -15.98
N ILE A 641 -27.96 -8.40 -16.68
CA ILE A 641 -29.36 -8.46 -16.26
C ILE A 641 -30.20 -8.97 -17.44
N GLY A 642 -31.15 -9.86 -17.16
CA GLY A 642 -32.11 -10.36 -18.15
C GLY A 642 -32.93 -11.52 -17.58
N TYR A 643 -33.75 -12.14 -18.42
CA TYR A 643 -34.68 -13.20 -18.04
C TYR A 643 -33.98 -14.53 -17.76
N ILE A 644 -34.69 -15.43 -17.08
CA ILE A 644 -34.40 -16.87 -17.04
C ILE A 644 -35.39 -17.53 -17.99
N ALA A 645 -34.95 -18.47 -18.84
CA ALA A 645 -35.84 -19.21 -19.72
C ALA A 645 -35.48 -20.69 -19.82
N LEU A 646 -36.49 -21.55 -19.87
CA LEU A 646 -36.37 -22.98 -20.10
C LEU A 646 -36.52 -23.23 -21.60
N GLN A 647 -35.54 -23.87 -22.22
CA GLN A 647 -35.52 -24.16 -23.66
C GLN A 647 -35.95 -25.61 -23.95
N ILE A 648 -36.67 -25.80 -25.05
CA ILE A 648 -36.59 -27.01 -25.88
C ILE A 648 -36.11 -26.58 -27.28
N HIS A 649 -35.07 -27.24 -27.80
CA HIS A 649 -34.45 -26.87 -29.08
C HIS A 649 -35.19 -27.51 -30.26
N GLU A 650 -35.02 -26.95 -31.47
CA GLU A 650 -35.49 -27.58 -32.70
C GLU A 650 -34.88 -28.97 -32.95
N GLY A 651 -35.62 -29.84 -33.66
CA GLY A 651 -35.17 -31.18 -34.05
C GLY A 651 -36.15 -32.30 -33.69
N LYS A 652 -35.62 -33.50 -33.47
CA LYS A 652 -36.42 -34.72 -33.23
C LYS A 652 -37.32 -34.59 -32.00
N ALA A 653 -38.45 -35.29 -32.04
CA ALA A 653 -39.37 -35.46 -30.92
C ALA A 653 -38.63 -35.83 -29.61
N CYS A 654 -38.71 -34.92 -28.64
CA CYS A 654 -37.91 -34.88 -27.42
C CYS A 654 -38.66 -34.05 -26.37
N GLU A 655 -38.45 -34.37 -25.09
CA GLU A 655 -38.96 -33.56 -23.97
C GLU A 655 -37.84 -33.19 -23.00
N ALA A 656 -37.86 -31.93 -22.58
CA ALA A 656 -37.05 -31.41 -21.48
C ALA A 656 -37.97 -31.10 -20.28
N LEU A 657 -37.81 -31.86 -19.21
CA LEU A 657 -38.59 -31.78 -17.98
C LEU A 657 -37.80 -31.00 -16.93
N TYR A 658 -38.43 -30.02 -16.28
CA TYR A 658 -37.80 -29.09 -15.33
C TYR A 658 -38.62 -28.94 -14.04
N LYS A 659 -38.01 -29.12 -12.87
CA LYS A 659 -38.67 -28.91 -11.57
C LYS A 659 -37.73 -28.45 -10.46
N ASP A 660 -38.27 -28.32 -9.24
CA ASP A 660 -37.59 -27.81 -8.05
C ASP A 660 -36.94 -26.42 -8.26
N ILE A 661 -37.52 -25.62 -9.16
CA ILE A 661 -36.96 -24.35 -9.64
C ILE A 661 -37.04 -23.29 -8.55
N THR A 662 -35.89 -23.00 -7.92
CA THR A 662 -35.73 -22.14 -6.75
C THR A 662 -34.63 -21.11 -7.00
N ILE A 663 -34.82 -19.87 -6.53
CA ILE A 663 -33.85 -18.78 -6.75
C ILE A 663 -33.61 -17.95 -5.49
N GLU A 664 -32.37 -17.51 -5.29
CA GLU A 664 -31.96 -16.49 -4.33
C GLU A 664 -31.33 -15.31 -5.09
N GLU A 665 -31.72 -14.08 -4.79
CA GLU A 665 -31.10 -12.86 -5.32
C GLU A 665 -29.98 -12.39 -4.36
N LEU A 666 -28.88 -11.87 -4.90
CA LEU A 666 -27.58 -11.73 -4.19
C LEU A 666 -27.04 -10.29 -4.11
#